data_AF-A0A2G2ZTB2-F1
#
_entry.id   AF-A0A2G2ZTB2-F1
#
_cell.length_a   1.000
_cell.length_b   1.000
_cell.length_c   1.000
_cell.angle_alpha   90.00
_cell.angle_beta   90.00
_cell.angle_gamma   90.00
#
_symmetry.space_group_name_H-M   'P 1'
#
loop_
_entity.id
_entity.type
_entity.pdbx_description
1 polymer ?
#
loop_
_entity_poly.entity_id
_entity_poly.type
_entity_poly.pdbx_seq_one_letter_code
_entity_poly.pdbx_strand_id
1 'polypeptide(L)'
;MNFSLEVESSAIACIEKILGNTYSMCVLQDFEALTPDVLARTTETVKGGGLIVLLLRSLPSLKSLYTMVMDVHKRFRTESHSYATPRFNERFPLSLASCEICIVMNDEFQILPISSHLKNITAVPVQEDSEGLSEAEKELRNLKEQLNEDFPVGPLIRECCTLDQGKAVITFLDAILDKTLRSTVALLAARGRGKSAALGLAIAGAVAAGYSNIYVTAPSPENLQTLFDFVCKGFTMLEYKEILDYDIVKSSNPEFKNSTVRINISKQHRQTIQYILPHEHEKLSQVELLVVDEAAAIPLPVVKSLIGPYLVFLASTVNGYEGTGRSLSLKLLQQLEEQSRTSNRADNALSGRLFKKIELSESIRYAPGDCIEQWLNSLLCLDVTNTVPCIRSLPKPADCDLYYVNRDTLFSHHKDSELFLQRMMALYVASHYKNSPNDLQLMADAPAHHLFVLLGPVDESENLLPDILCVIQVCLEGQISRESARRALREGRQPFGDQIPWKFSQQFADDVFPSFSGASIVRIATNPMAMRMGYGSAAVELLTRYFEGQLTQLSEVETALETPQLNLTEAAEEFSLVEENVTPRTDLPPLLVPLRERRPERLHYPSFGLTLDLFRFWRRHKFAPFFIGNAPNSLTGEYSCMVLKALKNDDVEAVGSDEWGFYGPYYREYNRRLVELFGSTYRKMNYMLAMRFEMLLKNLQGCISWSICQFHLHMIRLPFCFAMACSTRTSLK
;
A
#
# COMPACT_ATOMS: atom_id res chain seq x y z
N MET A 1 46.11 1.01 -11.02
CA MET A 1 44.98 1.80 -10.49
C MET A 1 44.64 1.23 -9.12
N ASN A 2 44.84 1.99 -8.05
CA ASN A 2 44.35 1.59 -6.72
C ASN A 2 42.84 1.86 -6.71
N PHE A 3 42.04 0.85 -7.02
CA PHE A 3 40.60 0.94 -6.84
C PHE A 3 40.32 0.85 -5.33
N SER A 4 40.00 1.98 -4.70
CA SER A 4 39.40 1.97 -3.36
C SER A 4 37.95 1.51 -3.49
N LEU A 5 37.69 0.28 -3.07
CA LEU A 5 36.33 -0.26 -2.99
C LEU A 5 35.76 0.07 -1.61
N GLU A 6 34.82 1.01 -1.54
CA GLU A 6 34.03 1.24 -0.33
C GLU A 6 32.84 0.27 -0.34
N VAL A 7 32.81 -0.64 0.63
CA VAL A 7 31.74 -1.64 0.77
C VAL A 7 30.94 -1.33 2.02
N GLU A 8 29.65 -1.03 1.84
CA GLU A 8 28.70 -0.92 2.93
C GLU A 8 27.92 -2.23 3.05
N SER A 9 28.12 -2.96 4.15
CA SER A 9 27.38 -4.19 4.44
C SER A 9 26.19 -3.89 5.35
N SER A 10 24.99 -4.22 4.87
CA SER A 10 23.75 -4.06 5.64
C SER A 10 23.00 -5.39 5.70
N ALA A 11 22.53 -5.74 6.89
CA ALA A 11 21.59 -6.84 7.04
C ALA A 11 20.25 -6.50 6.36
N ILE A 12 19.54 -7.51 5.86
CA ILE A 12 18.23 -7.35 5.18
C ILE A 12 17.23 -6.58 6.07
N ALA A 13 17.29 -6.77 7.39
CA ALA A 13 16.44 -6.05 8.35
C ALA A 13 16.72 -4.54 8.46
N CYS A 14 17.88 -4.06 7.99
CA CYS A 14 18.32 -2.67 8.10
C CYS A 14 18.27 -1.91 6.77
N ILE A 15 17.61 -2.46 5.74
CA ILE A 15 17.53 -1.85 4.40
C ILE A 15 16.86 -0.47 4.41
N GLU A 16 16.07 -0.16 5.43
CA GLU A 16 15.53 1.20 5.60
C GLU A 16 16.61 2.29 5.71
N LYS A 17 17.83 1.94 6.15
CA LYS A 17 18.94 2.89 6.29
C LYS A 17 19.60 3.26 4.97
N ILE A 18 19.52 2.40 3.96
CA ILE A 18 20.10 2.68 2.64
C ILE A 18 19.16 3.53 1.78
N LEU A 19 17.94 3.78 2.26
CA LEU A 19 16.95 4.60 1.56
C LEU A 19 17.42 6.06 1.53
N GLY A 20 17.68 6.57 0.33
CA GLY A 20 18.15 7.93 0.10
C GLY A 20 19.57 7.97 -0.49
N ASN A 21 20.37 6.94 -0.23
CA ASN A 21 21.68 6.77 -0.83
C ASN A 21 21.57 6.21 -2.25
N THR A 22 22.66 6.34 -3.00
CA THR A 22 22.78 5.81 -4.36
C THR A 22 24.12 5.09 -4.49
N TYR A 23 24.11 3.85 -5.00
CA TYR A 23 25.27 2.97 -5.10
C TYR A 23 25.56 2.61 -6.57
N SER A 24 26.80 2.25 -6.87
CA SER A 24 27.22 1.76 -8.19
C SER A 24 26.96 0.27 -8.39
N MET A 25 27.02 -0.52 -7.33
CA MET A 25 26.87 -1.97 -7.38
C MET A 25 26.07 -2.45 -6.19
N CYS A 26 25.15 -3.37 -6.40
CA CYS A 26 24.40 -4.06 -5.35
C CYS A 26 24.64 -5.57 -5.47
N VAL A 27 25.05 -6.20 -4.37
CA VAL A 27 25.26 -7.65 -4.30
C VAL A 27 24.28 -8.23 -3.28
N LEU A 28 23.42 -9.14 -3.72
CA LEU A 28 22.44 -9.84 -2.90
C LEU A 28 22.89 -11.29 -2.74
N GLN A 29 23.22 -11.68 -1.51
CA GLN A 29 23.88 -12.96 -1.24
C GLN A 29 22.90 -14.12 -0.99
N ASP A 30 21.79 -13.89 -0.29
CA ASP A 30 20.85 -14.94 0.11
C ASP A 30 19.52 -14.82 -0.64
N PHE A 31 19.32 -15.67 -1.64
CA PHE A 31 18.05 -15.72 -2.39
C PHE A 31 16.86 -16.19 -1.53
N GLU A 32 17.10 -17.07 -0.55
CA GLU A 32 16.07 -17.60 0.37
C GLU A 32 15.36 -16.51 1.20
N ALA A 33 16.04 -15.39 1.44
CA ALA A 33 15.55 -14.27 2.22
C ALA A 33 15.09 -13.09 1.33
N LEU A 34 15.14 -13.23 0.00
CA LEU A 34 14.79 -12.17 -0.94
C LEU A 34 13.27 -11.97 -0.98
N THR A 35 12.78 -10.89 -0.38
CA THR A 35 11.36 -10.53 -0.52
C THR A 35 11.17 -9.54 -1.67
N PRO A 36 9.97 -9.48 -2.30
CA PRO A 36 9.66 -8.47 -3.31
C PRO A 36 9.97 -7.03 -2.90
N ASP A 37 9.69 -6.69 -1.64
CA ASP A 37 9.97 -5.36 -1.07
C ASP A 37 11.48 -5.10 -0.95
N VAL A 38 12.26 -6.10 -0.52
CA VAL A 38 13.72 -6.01 -0.47
C VAL A 38 14.31 -5.85 -1.86
N LEU A 39 13.83 -6.63 -2.83
CA LEU A 39 14.25 -6.54 -4.23
C LEU A 39 14.00 -5.14 -4.77
N ALA A 40 12.78 -4.59 -4.60
CA ALA A 40 12.45 -3.25 -5.07
C ALA A 40 13.31 -2.15 -4.43
N ARG A 41 13.57 -2.26 -3.12
CA ARG A 41 14.38 -1.29 -2.37
C ARG A 41 15.83 -1.26 -2.85
N THR A 42 16.42 -2.42 -3.13
CA THR A 42 17.84 -2.53 -3.49
C THR A 42 18.09 -2.25 -4.96
N THR A 43 17.17 -2.62 -5.85
CA THR A 43 17.28 -2.30 -7.28
C THR A 43 17.20 -0.79 -7.52
N GLU A 44 16.32 -0.09 -6.82
CA GLU A 44 16.13 1.36 -7.00
C GLU A 44 17.31 2.21 -6.50
N THR A 45 18.15 1.70 -5.58
CA THR A 45 19.31 2.47 -5.07
C THR A 45 20.50 2.43 -6.01
N VAL A 46 20.47 1.62 -7.07
CA VAL A 46 21.56 1.52 -8.04
C VAL A 46 21.43 2.63 -9.10
N LYS A 47 22.54 3.29 -9.42
CA LYS A 47 22.61 4.29 -10.49
C LYS A 47 22.72 3.65 -11.88
N GLY A 48 22.39 4.42 -12.92
CA GLY A 48 22.59 4.04 -14.31
C GLY A 48 24.05 3.67 -14.60
N GLY A 49 24.25 2.61 -15.39
CA GLY A 49 25.57 2.00 -15.61
C GLY A 49 26.10 1.18 -14.43
N GLY A 50 25.31 1.01 -13.38
CA GLY A 50 25.61 0.12 -12.25
C GLY A 50 25.28 -1.35 -12.53
N LEU A 51 25.62 -2.21 -11.56
CA LEU A 51 25.41 -3.65 -11.66
C LEU A 51 24.65 -4.19 -10.44
N ILE A 52 23.64 -5.03 -10.68
CA ILE A 52 22.91 -5.77 -9.64
C ILE A 52 23.28 -7.25 -9.78
N VAL A 53 23.89 -7.80 -8.73
CA VAL A 53 24.36 -9.19 -8.71
C VAL A 53 23.55 -9.99 -7.71
N LEU A 54 22.85 -11.01 -8.20
CA LEU A 54 22.15 -12.01 -7.39
C LEU A 54 23.06 -13.24 -7.29
N LEU A 55 23.52 -13.57 -6.08
CA LEU A 55 24.25 -14.79 -5.84
C LEU A 55 23.26 -15.91 -5.50
N LEU A 56 23.33 -16.99 -6.25
CA LEU A 56 22.64 -18.23 -5.96
C LEU A 56 23.66 -19.18 -5.35
N ARG A 57 23.30 -19.90 -4.27
CA ARG A 57 24.14 -21.00 -3.80
C ARG A 57 24.23 -22.07 -4.89
N SER A 58 25.32 -22.83 -4.92
CA SER A 58 25.52 -23.88 -5.92
C SER A 58 24.31 -24.82 -5.94
N LEU A 59 23.60 -24.82 -7.06
CA LEU A 59 22.44 -25.66 -7.31
C LEU A 59 22.76 -26.64 -8.45
N PRO A 60 22.30 -27.89 -8.38
CA PRO A 60 22.52 -28.86 -9.45
C PRO A 60 21.67 -28.60 -10.70
N SER A 61 20.50 -27.95 -10.55
CA SER A 61 19.55 -27.59 -11.61
C SER A 61 18.87 -26.27 -11.26
N LEU A 62 18.50 -25.48 -12.28
CA LEU A 62 17.71 -24.26 -12.06
C LEU A 62 16.27 -24.57 -11.67
N LYS A 63 15.76 -25.78 -11.97
CA LYS A 63 14.46 -26.24 -11.48
C LYS A 63 14.45 -26.40 -9.96
N SER A 64 15.60 -26.59 -9.32
CA SER A 64 15.70 -26.59 -7.85
C SER A 64 15.37 -25.23 -7.22
N LEU A 65 15.41 -24.12 -7.98
CA LEU A 65 14.90 -22.83 -7.52
C LEU A 65 13.38 -22.83 -7.37
N TYR A 66 12.67 -23.60 -8.19
CA TYR A 66 11.21 -23.70 -8.14
C TYR A 66 10.70 -24.39 -6.90
N THR A 67 11.50 -25.23 -6.25
CA THR A 67 11.11 -25.96 -5.04
C THR A 67 11.73 -25.37 -3.77
N MET A 68 12.50 -24.28 -3.90
CA MET A 68 13.21 -23.67 -2.78
C MET A 68 12.25 -23.04 -1.78
N VAL A 69 12.38 -23.43 -0.51
CA VAL A 69 11.62 -22.85 0.60
C VAL A 69 12.30 -21.56 1.06
N MET A 70 11.56 -20.46 1.01
CA MET A 70 11.99 -19.15 1.49
C MET A 70 11.75 -18.99 2.98
N ASP A 71 12.48 -18.07 3.62
CA ASP A 71 12.29 -17.77 5.04
C ASP A 71 10.89 -17.23 5.34
N VAL A 72 10.27 -16.54 4.38
CA VAL A 72 8.90 -16.04 4.50
C VAL A 72 7.89 -17.18 4.60
N HIS A 73 8.15 -18.35 4.01
CA HIS A 73 7.24 -19.49 4.07
C HIS A 73 7.04 -20.00 5.50
N LYS A 74 8.02 -19.82 6.41
CA LYS A 74 7.84 -20.12 7.83
C LYS A 74 6.71 -19.30 8.47
N ARG A 75 6.45 -18.08 7.96
CA ARG A 75 5.36 -17.20 8.43
C ARG A 75 4.00 -17.53 7.81
N PHE A 76 3.98 -18.20 6.66
CA PHE A 76 2.75 -18.57 5.95
C PHE A 76 2.18 -19.93 6.39
N ARG A 77 2.99 -20.73 7.08
CA ARG A 77 2.57 -22.04 7.60
C ARG A 77 1.72 -21.86 8.86
N THR A 78 0.52 -22.42 8.83
CA THR A 78 -0.37 -22.54 10.00
C THR A 78 -0.39 -23.99 10.49
N GLU A 79 -1.02 -24.25 11.62
CA GLU A 79 -1.22 -25.63 12.12
C GLU A 79 -2.07 -26.46 11.14
N SER A 80 -3.03 -25.82 10.47
CA SER A 80 -3.90 -26.40 9.45
C SER A 80 -3.23 -26.56 8.09
N HIS A 81 -2.24 -25.72 7.75
CA HIS A 81 -1.57 -25.74 6.45
C HIS A 81 -0.04 -25.68 6.60
N SER A 82 0.59 -26.85 6.60
CA SER A 82 2.04 -27.01 6.81
C SER A 82 2.90 -26.85 5.55
N TYR A 83 2.33 -27.05 4.37
CA TYR A 83 3.04 -26.98 3.08
C TYR A 83 2.71 -25.68 2.33
N ALA A 84 3.72 -24.84 2.10
CA ALA A 84 3.62 -23.67 1.23
C ALA A 84 4.20 -24.02 -0.13
N THR A 85 3.49 -23.69 -1.21
CA THR A 85 3.98 -23.89 -2.59
C THR A 85 4.61 -22.59 -3.08
N PRO A 86 5.91 -22.59 -3.45
CA PRO A 86 6.67 -21.38 -3.80
C PRO A 86 6.39 -20.89 -5.24
N ARG A 87 5.17 -20.43 -5.52
CA ARG A 87 4.75 -19.96 -6.85
C ARG A 87 5.48 -18.71 -7.30
N PHE A 88 5.81 -17.81 -6.37
CA PHE A 88 6.59 -16.61 -6.71
C PHE A 88 7.98 -16.97 -7.23
N ASN A 89 8.60 -18.03 -6.70
CA ASN A 89 9.89 -18.54 -7.14
C ASN A 89 9.83 -19.23 -8.49
N GLU A 90 8.67 -19.71 -8.93
CA GLU A 90 8.49 -20.19 -10.31
C GLU A 90 8.42 -19.02 -11.30
N ARG A 91 7.65 -17.98 -10.94
CA ARG A 91 7.52 -16.77 -11.77
C ARG A 91 8.82 -15.98 -11.89
N PHE A 92 9.65 -15.95 -10.84
CA PHE A 92 10.84 -15.10 -10.81
C PHE A 92 11.89 -15.46 -11.89
N PRO A 93 12.39 -16.71 -12.02
CA PRO A 93 13.31 -17.08 -13.09
C PRO A 93 12.70 -16.94 -14.50
N LEU A 94 11.41 -17.22 -14.65
CA LEU A 94 10.68 -17.01 -15.91
C LEU A 94 10.70 -15.51 -16.31
N SER A 95 10.53 -14.63 -15.33
CA SER A 95 10.62 -13.18 -15.57
C SER A 95 12.05 -12.75 -15.91
N LEU A 96 13.08 -13.37 -15.34
CA LEU A 96 14.48 -13.08 -15.69
C LEU A 96 14.80 -13.50 -17.12
N ALA A 97 14.22 -14.62 -17.59
CA ALA A 97 14.34 -15.05 -18.98
C ALA A 97 13.73 -14.05 -19.97
N SER A 98 12.67 -13.35 -19.56
CA SER A 98 12.04 -12.28 -20.35
C SER A 98 12.80 -10.94 -20.32
N CYS A 99 13.74 -10.78 -19.39
CA CYS A 99 14.48 -9.53 -19.20
C CYS A 99 15.62 -9.41 -20.22
N GLU A 100 15.62 -8.35 -21.02
CA GLU A 100 16.59 -8.15 -22.11
C GLU A 100 18.03 -7.97 -21.62
N ILE A 101 18.27 -7.50 -20.39
CA ILE A 101 19.62 -7.14 -19.89
C ILE A 101 20.11 -8.13 -18.81
N CYS A 102 19.37 -9.21 -18.53
CA CYS A 102 19.73 -10.18 -17.50
C CYS A 102 20.65 -11.30 -18.04
N ILE A 103 21.82 -11.47 -17.44
CA ILE A 103 22.75 -12.56 -17.74
C ILE A 103 22.76 -13.56 -16.58
N VAL A 104 22.56 -14.83 -16.88
CA VAL A 104 22.71 -15.92 -15.90
C VAL A 104 24.01 -16.67 -16.20
N MET A 105 24.88 -16.74 -15.20
CA MET A 105 26.21 -17.33 -15.32
C MET A 105 26.40 -18.40 -14.23
N ASN A 106 27.18 -19.43 -14.53
CA ASN A 106 27.64 -20.39 -13.52
C ASN A 106 28.91 -19.89 -12.81
N ASP A 107 29.41 -20.67 -11.84
CA ASP A 107 30.61 -20.37 -11.06
C ASP A 107 31.89 -20.24 -11.91
N GLU A 108 31.87 -20.76 -13.14
CA GLU A 108 32.96 -20.69 -14.12
C GLU A 108 32.78 -19.54 -15.13
N PHE A 109 31.82 -18.63 -14.89
CA PHE A 109 31.45 -17.53 -15.79
C PHE A 109 30.98 -17.97 -17.19
N GLN A 110 30.45 -19.18 -17.33
CA GLN A 110 29.80 -19.62 -18.56
C GLN A 110 28.34 -19.16 -18.58
N ILE A 111 27.91 -18.62 -19.71
CA ILE A 111 26.55 -18.09 -19.91
C ILE A 111 25.57 -19.25 -20.13
N LEU A 112 24.49 -19.26 -19.36
CA LEU A 112 23.44 -20.29 -19.47
C LEU A 112 22.48 -20.01 -20.65
N PRO A 113 21.81 -21.04 -21.21
CA PRO A 113 20.91 -20.92 -22.37
C PRO A 113 19.70 -19.99 -22.15
N ILE A 114 19.28 -19.81 -20.91
CA ILE A 114 18.18 -18.90 -20.53
C ILE A 114 18.47 -17.46 -20.98
N SER A 115 19.74 -17.06 -20.97
CA SER A 115 20.21 -15.76 -21.47
C SER A 115 20.69 -15.82 -22.94
N SER A 116 20.17 -16.75 -23.75
CA SER A 116 20.59 -16.91 -25.16
C SER A 116 20.35 -15.68 -26.02
N HIS A 117 19.34 -14.86 -25.69
CA HIS A 117 19.08 -13.56 -26.32
C HIS A 117 20.29 -12.60 -26.28
N LEU A 118 21.17 -12.77 -25.30
CA LEU A 118 22.33 -11.90 -25.06
C LEU A 118 23.63 -12.39 -25.71
N LYS A 119 23.62 -13.53 -26.41
CA LYS A 119 24.80 -13.98 -27.16
C LYS A 119 25.19 -13.00 -28.28
N ASN A 120 24.29 -12.11 -28.68
CA ASN A 120 24.47 -11.15 -29.77
C ASN A 120 24.40 -9.67 -29.30
N ILE A 121 24.85 -9.33 -28.08
CA ILE A 121 24.99 -7.91 -27.71
C ILE A 121 26.08 -7.27 -28.57
N THR A 122 25.69 -6.37 -29.46
CA THR A 122 26.63 -5.47 -30.12
C THR A 122 26.90 -4.28 -29.22
N ALA A 123 28.18 -3.96 -29.00
CA ALA A 123 28.55 -2.72 -28.33
C ALA A 123 27.91 -1.54 -29.08
N VAL A 124 27.11 -0.75 -28.38
CA VAL A 124 26.54 0.47 -28.95
C VAL A 124 27.73 1.37 -29.32
N PRO A 125 27.91 1.74 -30.60
CA PRO A 125 28.98 2.64 -30.98
C PRO A 125 28.76 3.95 -30.20
N VAL A 126 29.80 4.45 -29.56
CA VAL A 126 29.76 5.77 -28.91
C VAL A 126 29.50 6.77 -30.02
N GLN A 127 28.25 7.21 -30.16
CA GLN A 127 27.93 8.33 -31.04
C GLN A 127 28.45 9.58 -30.32
N GLU A 128 29.73 9.88 -30.54
CA GLU A 128 30.31 11.18 -30.24
C GLU A 128 29.70 12.20 -31.20
N ASP A 129 28.44 12.58 -30.97
CA ASP A 129 28.00 13.90 -31.38
C ASP A 129 28.90 14.92 -30.66
N SER A 130 29.20 16.05 -31.29
CA SER A 130 30.18 17.05 -30.82
C SER A 130 29.96 17.60 -29.39
N GLU A 131 28.84 17.24 -28.73
CA GLU A 131 28.57 17.49 -27.31
C GLU A 131 28.07 16.26 -26.52
N GLY A 132 27.70 15.13 -27.15
CA GLY A 132 27.29 13.90 -26.44
C GLY A 132 26.04 13.99 -25.53
N LEU A 133 25.28 15.09 -25.57
CA LEU A 133 24.14 15.34 -24.68
C LEU A 133 22.80 14.89 -25.29
N SER A 134 21.97 14.23 -24.48
CA SER A 134 20.57 13.89 -24.81
C SER A 134 19.74 15.15 -25.08
N GLU A 135 18.64 15.03 -25.85
CA GLU A 135 17.70 16.15 -26.10
C GLU A 135 17.22 16.79 -24.79
N ALA A 136 16.92 15.98 -23.77
CA ALA A 136 16.50 16.45 -22.45
C ALA A 136 17.59 17.25 -21.72
N GLU A 137 18.85 16.88 -21.89
CA GLU A 137 19.99 17.57 -21.27
C GLU A 137 20.27 18.90 -21.96
N LYS A 138 20.09 18.98 -23.28
CA LYS A 138 20.15 20.23 -24.04
C LYS A 138 19.04 21.20 -23.61
N GLU A 139 17.81 20.71 -23.46
CA GLU A 139 16.70 21.53 -22.97
C GLU A 139 16.93 22.03 -21.54
N LEU A 140 17.46 21.19 -20.65
CA LEU A 140 17.79 21.58 -19.28
C LEU A 140 18.88 22.66 -19.26
N ARG A 141 19.90 22.53 -20.11
CA ARG A 141 20.95 23.55 -20.25
C ARG A 141 20.38 24.88 -20.72
N ASN A 142 19.51 24.86 -21.74
CA ASN A 142 18.83 26.05 -22.22
C ASN A 142 17.99 26.71 -21.11
N LEU A 143 17.26 25.92 -20.32
CA LEU A 143 16.48 26.41 -19.18
C LEU A 143 17.38 27.06 -18.11
N LYS A 144 18.52 26.43 -17.80
CA LYS A 144 19.51 26.95 -16.84
C LYS A 144 20.12 28.27 -17.31
N GLU A 145 20.41 28.40 -18.61
CA GLU A 145 20.97 29.62 -19.18
C GLU A 145 19.93 30.76 -19.21
N GLN A 146 18.66 30.46 -19.51
CA GLN A 146 17.58 31.46 -19.54
C GLN A 146 17.30 32.10 -18.18
N LEU A 147 17.32 31.31 -17.10
CA LEU A 147 16.91 31.75 -15.76
C LEU A 147 18.09 32.11 -14.84
N ASN A 148 19.31 32.15 -15.38
CA ASN A 148 20.53 32.33 -14.56
C ASN A 148 20.56 33.69 -13.83
N GLU A 149 19.98 34.73 -14.41
CA GLU A 149 19.94 36.10 -13.87
C GLU A 149 18.79 36.33 -12.87
N ASP A 150 17.78 35.46 -12.85
CA ASP A 150 16.59 35.64 -12.02
C ASP A 150 16.84 35.18 -10.58
N PHE A 151 17.17 36.08 -9.66
CA PHE A 151 17.28 35.75 -8.24
C PHE A 151 15.89 35.64 -7.58
N PRO A 152 15.57 34.59 -6.79
CA PRO A 152 16.42 33.50 -6.27
C PRO A 152 16.41 32.21 -7.13
N VAL A 153 15.77 32.23 -8.29
CA VAL A 153 15.47 31.07 -9.13
C VAL A 153 16.73 30.49 -9.80
N GLY A 154 17.57 31.33 -10.39
CA GLY A 154 18.77 30.94 -11.15
C GLY A 154 19.76 30.05 -10.38
N PRO A 155 20.23 30.47 -9.19
CA PRO A 155 21.15 29.67 -8.38
C PRO A 155 20.58 28.29 -7.98
N LEU A 156 19.27 28.22 -7.73
CA LEU A 156 18.61 26.98 -7.30
C LEU A 156 18.38 26.00 -8.45
N ILE A 157 18.06 26.48 -9.66
CA ILE A 157 17.88 25.62 -10.83
C ILE A 157 19.19 24.98 -11.29
N ARG A 158 20.33 25.60 -11.02
CA ARG A 158 21.65 25.05 -11.39
C ARG A 158 21.89 23.65 -10.81
N GLU A 159 21.38 23.39 -9.61
CA GLU A 159 21.45 22.10 -8.90
C GLU A 159 20.46 21.05 -9.42
N CYS A 160 19.45 21.44 -10.22
CA CYS A 160 18.49 20.47 -10.75
C CYS A 160 19.18 19.55 -11.77
N CYS A 161 18.92 18.24 -11.65
CA CYS A 161 19.51 17.23 -12.53
C CYS A 161 18.67 16.97 -13.78
N THR A 162 17.35 17.14 -13.69
CA THR A 162 16.39 16.85 -14.76
C THR A 162 15.56 18.08 -15.13
N LEU A 163 15.05 18.09 -16.36
CA LEU A 163 14.16 19.15 -16.86
C LEU A 163 12.86 19.20 -16.04
N ASP A 164 12.27 18.05 -15.76
CA ASP A 164 11.06 17.91 -14.94
C ASP A 164 11.24 18.52 -13.56
N GLN A 165 12.39 18.26 -12.92
CA GLN A 165 12.73 18.84 -11.62
C GLN A 165 12.87 20.36 -11.70
N GLY A 166 13.54 20.88 -12.74
CA GLY A 166 13.67 22.32 -12.97
C GLY A 166 12.30 23.01 -13.12
N LYS A 167 11.43 22.47 -13.98
CA LYS A 167 10.05 22.96 -14.17
C LYS A 167 9.24 22.92 -12.87
N ALA A 168 9.42 21.88 -12.06
CA ALA A 168 8.74 21.76 -10.77
C ALA A 168 9.20 22.85 -9.78
N VAL A 169 10.52 23.07 -9.66
CA VAL A 169 11.09 24.12 -8.78
C VAL A 169 10.62 25.50 -9.22
N ILE A 170 10.60 25.80 -10.53
CA ILE A 170 10.05 27.07 -11.06
C ILE A 170 8.61 27.25 -10.61
N THR A 171 7.76 26.24 -10.81
CA THR A 171 6.34 26.32 -10.47
C THR A 171 6.12 26.54 -8.96
N PHE A 172 6.97 25.96 -8.10
CA PHE A 172 6.93 26.22 -6.67
C PHE A 172 7.35 27.66 -6.33
N LEU A 173 8.42 28.16 -6.95
CA LEU A 173 8.91 29.52 -6.73
C LEU A 173 7.91 30.56 -7.25
N ASP A 174 7.26 30.33 -8.39
CA ASP A 174 6.19 31.20 -8.89
C ASP A 174 5.03 31.27 -7.88
N ALA A 175 4.62 30.14 -7.30
CA ALA A 175 3.58 30.12 -6.29
C ALA A 175 3.98 30.85 -4.98
N ILE A 176 5.26 30.85 -4.63
CA ILE A 176 5.83 31.58 -3.50
C ILE A 176 5.82 33.10 -3.78
N LEU A 177 6.22 33.50 -4.99
CA LEU A 177 6.32 34.89 -5.43
C LEU A 177 4.94 35.55 -5.64
N ASP A 178 3.94 34.78 -6.06
CA ASP A 178 2.54 35.23 -6.19
C ASP A 178 1.93 35.69 -4.85
N LYS A 179 2.53 35.30 -3.70
CA LYS A 179 2.06 35.63 -2.32
C LYS A 179 0.57 35.32 -2.07
N THR A 180 0.00 34.39 -2.82
CA THR A 180 -1.40 33.98 -2.64
C THR A 180 -1.54 33.07 -1.42
N LEU A 181 -2.23 33.56 -0.39
CA LEU A 181 -2.39 32.83 0.89
C LEU A 181 -3.21 31.53 0.77
N ARG A 182 -3.95 31.29 -0.32
CA ARG A 182 -4.78 30.08 -0.51
C ARG A 182 -4.43 29.35 -1.80
N SER A 183 -3.17 28.96 -1.93
CA SER A 183 -2.69 28.12 -3.02
C SER A 183 -2.22 26.76 -2.50
N THR A 184 -2.46 25.71 -3.27
CA THR A 184 -1.92 24.38 -3.05
C THR A 184 -1.24 23.89 -4.32
N VAL A 185 0.03 23.55 -4.18
CA VAL A 185 0.82 22.91 -5.24
C VAL A 185 1.05 21.46 -4.84
N ALA A 186 0.58 20.53 -5.66
CA ALA A 186 0.77 19.11 -5.45
C ALA A 186 1.78 18.54 -6.45
N LEU A 187 2.87 17.98 -5.93
CA LEU A 187 3.91 17.27 -6.66
C LEU A 187 3.71 15.77 -6.52
N LEU A 188 3.51 15.11 -7.65
CA LEU A 188 3.38 13.66 -7.75
C LEU A 188 4.60 13.09 -8.45
N ALA A 189 5.21 12.07 -7.89
CA ALA A 189 6.41 11.48 -8.48
C ALA A 189 6.54 10.03 -8.06
N ALA A 190 7.11 9.19 -8.91
CA ALA A 190 7.61 7.90 -8.47
C ALA A 190 8.81 8.07 -7.52
N ARG A 191 9.16 6.99 -6.83
CA ARG A 191 10.36 6.97 -5.99
C ARG A 191 11.61 7.17 -6.87
N GLY A 192 12.63 7.83 -6.32
CA GLY A 192 13.89 8.06 -7.04
C GLY A 192 13.83 9.12 -8.15
N ARG A 193 12.78 9.95 -8.22
CA ARG A 193 12.64 11.06 -9.19
C ARG A 193 13.03 12.44 -8.63
N GLY A 194 13.63 12.52 -7.43
CA GLY A 194 14.14 13.77 -6.86
C GLY A 194 13.11 14.68 -6.16
N LYS A 195 11.97 14.13 -5.72
CA LYS A 195 10.87 14.84 -5.05
C LYS A 195 11.29 15.65 -3.81
N SER A 196 11.95 15.01 -2.85
CA SER A 196 12.40 15.66 -1.60
C SER A 196 13.50 16.69 -1.86
N ALA A 197 14.33 16.48 -2.90
CA ALA A 197 15.32 17.46 -3.34
C ALA A 197 14.67 18.72 -3.92
N ALA A 198 13.66 18.56 -4.79
CA ALA A 198 12.91 19.67 -5.36
C ALA A 198 12.19 20.49 -4.27
N LEU A 199 11.59 19.81 -3.28
CA LEU A 199 10.98 20.48 -2.12
C LEU A 199 12.01 21.23 -1.27
N GLY A 200 13.18 20.65 -1.02
CA GLY A 200 14.25 21.30 -0.26
C GLY A 200 14.74 22.59 -0.92
N LEU A 201 14.95 22.56 -2.25
CA LEU A 201 15.30 23.74 -3.04
C LEU A 201 14.19 24.79 -3.01
N ALA A 202 12.92 24.39 -3.12
CA ALA A 202 11.78 25.30 -3.03
C ALA A 202 11.68 25.98 -1.65
N ILE A 203 11.95 25.26 -0.56
CA ILE A 203 11.99 25.82 0.80
C ILE A 203 13.12 26.85 0.94
N ALA A 204 14.31 26.56 0.42
CA ALA A 204 15.42 27.51 0.43
C ALA A 204 15.06 28.80 -0.34
N GLY A 205 14.39 28.68 -1.48
CA GLY A 205 13.86 29.83 -2.23
C GLY A 205 12.76 30.59 -1.49
N ALA A 206 11.89 29.91 -0.75
CA ALA A 206 10.86 30.56 0.09
C ALA A 206 11.48 31.41 1.21
N VAL A 207 12.56 30.92 1.83
CA VAL A 207 13.33 31.69 2.82
C VAL A 207 13.94 32.93 2.16
N ALA A 208 14.52 32.80 0.96
CA ALA A 208 15.05 33.95 0.22
C ALA A 208 13.96 34.96 -0.20
N ALA A 209 12.73 34.50 -0.43
CA ALA A 209 11.58 35.35 -0.74
C ALA A 209 10.95 36.05 0.49
N GLY A 210 11.44 35.76 1.70
CA GLY A 210 11.04 36.43 2.94
C GLY A 210 9.97 35.72 3.78
N TYR A 211 9.71 34.42 3.55
CA TYR A 211 8.79 33.66 4.41
C TYR A 211 9.42 33.42 5.79
N SER A 212 8.69 33.70 6.86
CA SER A 212 9.20 33.66 8.24
C SER A 212 9.03 32.28 8.89
N ASN A 213 7.83 31.73 8.81
CA ASN A 213 7.47 30.48 9.49
C ASN A 213 7.11 29.40 8.47
N ILE A 214 8.07 28.50 8.23
CA ILE A 214 7.91 27.38 7.30
C ILE A 214 7.86 26.09 8.12
N TYR A 215 6.76 25.35 8.05
CA TYR A 215 6.64 24.06 8.72
C TYR A 215 6.72 22.91 7.72
N VAL A 216 7.43 21.87 8.11
CA VAL A 216 7.60 20.64 7.33
C VAL A 216 6.96 19.49 8.09
N THR A 217 6.16 18.69 7.40
CA THR A 217 5.45 17.54 7.96
C THR A 217 5.75 16.30 7.15
N ALA A 218 6.00 15.19 7.84
CA ALA A 218 6.22 13.85 7.28
C ALA A 218 5.77 12.80 8.32
N PRO A 219 5.46 11.56 7.91
CA PRO A 219 5.07 10.50 8.84
C PRO A 219 6.15 10.20 9.89
N SER A 220 7.41 10.30 9.51
CA SER A 220 8.58 10.15 10.39
C SER A 220 9.63 11.23 10.04
N PRO A 221 10.45 11.68 11.02
CA PRO A 221 11.50 12.65 10.75
C PRO A 221 12.68 12.08 9.96
N GLU A 222 12.85 10.74 9.95
CA GLU A 222 13.92 10.08 9.19
C GLU A 222 13.79 10.32 7.68
N ASN A 223 12.56 10.37 7.17
CA ASN A 223 12.29 10.60 5.74
C ASN A 223 12.72 12.01 5.28
N LEU A 224 12.90 12.95 6.21
CA LEU A 224 13.19 14.35 5.90
C LEU A 224 14.69 14.68 5.85
N GLN A 225 15.58 13.72 6.11
CA GLN A 225 17.02 13.97 6.08
C GLN A 225 17.45 14.54 4.72
N THR A 226 17.05 13.89 3.63
CA THR A 226 17.34 14.35 2.28
C THR A 226 16.76 15.75 2.00
N LEU A 227 15.53 16.02 2.45
CA LEU A 227 14.91 17.34 2.27
C LEU A 227 15.73 18.43 2.96
N PHE A 228 16.14 18.22 4.22
CA PHE A 228 16.94 19.20 4.96
C PHE A 228 18.36 19.35 4.37
N ASP A 229 18.97 18.28 3.88
CA ASP A 229 20.27 18.36 3.20
C ASP A 229 20.19 19.25 1.95
N PHE A 230 19.11 19.13 1.17
CA PHE A 230 18.89 19.99 0.00
C PHE A 230 18.49 21.43 0.36
N VAL A 231 17.86 21.67 1.52
CA VAL A 231 17.70 23.04 2.07
C VAL A 231 19.08 23.66 2.34
N CYS A 232 19.98 22.92 2.99
CA CYS A 232 21.34 23.39 3.27
C CYS A 232 22.14 23.63 1.98
N LYS A 233 22.02 22.75 0.97
CA LYS A 233 22.63 22.96 -0.35
C LYS A 233 22.08 24.21 -1.04
N GLY A 234 20.76 24.42 -0.99
CA GLY A 234 20.13 25.63 -1.50
C GLY A 234 20.64 26.90 -0.81
N PHE A 235 20.83 26.86 0.51
CA PHE A 235 21.46 27.95 1.26
C PHE A 235 22.89 28.24 0.83
N THR A 236 23.71 27.22 0.60
CA THR A 236 25.07 27.40 0.06
C THR A 236 25.05 28.12 -1.30
N MET A 237 24.10 27.79 -2.17
CA MET A 237 23.96 28.42 -3.49
C MET A 237 23.44 29.86 -3.43
N LEU A 238 22.63 30.17 -2.42
CA LEU A 238 22.15 31.53 -2.15
C LEU A 238 23.15 32.33 -1.29
N GLU A 239 24.38 31.83 -1.11
CA GLU A 239 25.45 32.44 -0.34
C GLU A 239 25.10 32.68 1.16
N TYR A 240 24.35 31.76 1.76
CA TYR A 240 24.14 31.71 3.21
C TYR A 240 25.23 30.87 3.86
N LYS A 241 25.84 31.39 4.91
CA LYS A 241 26.91 30.70 5.65
C LYS A 241 26.35 29.97 6.87
N GLU A 242 26.73 28.70 7.02
CA GLU A 242 26.42 27.92 8.22
C GLU A 242 26.99 28.60 9.48
N ILE A 243 26.29 28.52 10.61
CA ILE A 243 26.59 29.13 11.92
C ILE A 243 26.39 30.66 11.94
N LEU A 244 26.78 31.38 10.88
CA LEU A 244 26.62 32.83 10.79
C LEU A 244 25.18 33.23 10.44
N ASP A 245 24.66 32.68 9.34
CA ASP A 245 23.35 33.04 8.80
C ASP A 245 22.25 32.07 9.25
N TYR A 246 22.60 30.80 9.50
CA TYR A 246 21.67 29.77 9.96
C TYR A 246 22.30 28.74 10.90
N ASP A 247 21.48 28.18 11.79
CA ASP A 247 21.86 27.15 12.77
C ASP A 247 20.90 25.94 12.69
N ILE A 248 21.47 24.74 12.77
CA ILE A 248 20.77 23.45 12.62
C ILE A 248 20.61 22.80 13.99
N VAL A 249 19.37 22.68 14.44
CA VAL A 249 19.01 22.01 15.69
C VAL A 249 18.59 20.57 15.41
N LYS A 250 19.38 19.62 15.91
CA LYS A 250 19.10 18.18 15.86
C LYS A 250 18.30 17.73 17.08
N SER A 251 17.50 16.68 16.91
CA SER A 251 16.72 16.08 17.99
C SER A 251 17.63 15.49 19.08
N SER A 252 17.27 15.72 20.35
CA SER A 252 17.83 15.02 21.51
C SER A 252 17.12 13.69 21.83
N ASN A 253 15.95 13.43 21.24
CA ASN A 253 15.20 12.19 21.48
C ASN A 253 15.83 11.00 20.72
N PRO A 254 16.06 9.85 21.40
CA PRO A 254 16.63 8.67 20.77
C PRO A 254 15.72 8.06 19.69
N GLU A 255 14.39 8.21 19.81
CA GLU A 255 13.41 7.77 18.80
C GLU A 255 13.59 8.47 17.44
N PHE A 256 14.17 9.68 17.44
CA PHE A 256 14.37 10.47 16.22
C PHE A 256 15.79 10.39 15.67
N LYS A 257 16.65 9.49 16.17
CA LYS A 257 17.99 9.16 15.66
C LYS A 257 18.82 10.39 15.21
N ASN A 258 18.91 11.43 16.03
CA ASN A 258 19.63 12.69 15.73
C ASN A 258 19.20 13.40 14.43
N SER A 259 17.95 13.20 13.99
CA SER A 259 17.43 13.88 12.80
C SER A 259 17.29 15.39 13.02
N THR A 260 17.43 16.17 11.95
CA THR A 260 17.23 17.62 11.97
C THR A 260 15.76 17.93 12.27
N VAL A 261 15.51 18.72 13.32
CA VAL A 261 14.13 19.09 13.73
C VAL A 261 13.84 20.55 13.37
N ARG A 262 14.84 21.42 13.45
CA ARG A 262 14.63 22.86 13.26
C ARG A 262 15.87 23.52 12.69
N ILE A 263 15.66 24.45 11.77
CA ILE A 263 16.69 25.36 11.25
C ILE A 263 16.27 26.79 11.58
N ASN A 264 17.11 27.52 12.29
CA ASN A 264 16.90 28.94 12.57
C ASN A 264 17.77 29.75 11.61
N ILE A 265 17.19 30.75 10.95
CA ILE A 265 17.90 31.66 10.04
C ILE A 265 17.77 33.09 10.56
N SER A 266 18.86 33.86 10.53
CA SER A 266 18.94 35.22 11.09
C SER A 266 19.52 36.28 10.15
N LYS A 267 19.65 35.99 8.85
CA LYS A 267 20.31 36.90 7.88
C LYS A 267 19.59 38.24 7.70
N GLN A 268 18.31 38.22 7.31
CA GLN A 268 17.51 39.45 7.09
C GLN A 268 16.56 39.73 8.27
N HIS A 269 15.76 38.72 8.62
CA HIS A 269 14.92 38.70 9.81
C HIS A 269 14.94 37.28 10.39
N ARG A 270 14.32 37.10 11.55
CA ARG A 270 14.24 35.79 12.18
C ARG A 270 13.29 34.90 11.36
N GLN A 271 13.83 33.88 10.74
CA GLN A 271 13.08 32.87 9.98
C GLN A 271 13.33 31.51 10.60
N THR A 272 12.33 30.63 10.52
CA THR A 272 12.40 29.31 11.15
C THR A 272 11.78 28.27 10.25
N ILE A 273 12.53 27.19 10.01
CA ILE A 273 12.04 25.97 9.40
C ILE A 273 11.91 24.95 10.52
N GLN A 274 10.71 24.40 10.73
CA GLN A 274 10.47 23.46 11.82
C GLN A 274 9.70 22.23 11.36
N TYR A 275 10.19 21.06 11.78
CA TYR A 275 9.44 19.82 11.68
C TYR A 275 8.30 19.77 12.71
N ILE A 276 7.13 19.37 12.26
CA ILE A 276 5.97 19.08 13.11
C ILE A 276 5.42 17.70 12.79
N LEU A 277 4.85 17.07 13.81
CA LEU A 277 4.13 15.81 13.62
C LEU A 277 2.75 16.09 12.98
N PRO A 278 2.27 15.25 12.06
CA PRO A 278 0.99 15.45 11.38
C PRO A 278 -0.22 15.63 12.31
N HIS A 279 -0.17 15.06 13.52
CA HIS A 279 -1.26 15.16 14.49
C HIS A 279 -1.32 16.51 15.22
N GLU A 280 -0.21 17.25 15.26
CA GLU A 280 -0.08 18.53 15.99
C GLU A 280 -0.53 19.74 15.16
N HIS A 281 -1.64 19.60 14.43
CA HIS A 281 -2.19 20.62 13.54
C HIS A 281 -2.54 21.95 14.25
N GLU A 282 -2.74 21.96 15.57
CA GLU A 282 -3.02 23.18 16.36
C GLU A 282 -1.86 24.20 16.31
N LYS A 283 -0.61 23.71 16.13
CA LYS A 283 0.58 24.57 16.02
C LYS A 283 0.62 25.33 14.68
N LEU A 284 -0.19 24.95 13.69
CA LEU A 284 -0.20 25.54 12.35
C LEU A 284 -0.80 26.95 12.26
N SER A 285 -1.32 27.50 13.37
CA SER A 285 -1.98 28.81 13.37
C SER A 285 -1.09 29.98 12.93
N GLN A 286 0.23 29.86 13.06
CA GLN A 286 1.22 30.90 12.71
C GLN A 286 2.01 30.58 11.42
N VAL A 287 1.57 29.61 10.63
CA VAL A 287 2.30 29.13 9.44
C VAL A 287 1.97 29.97 8.21
N GLU A 288 3.02 30.32 7.47
CA GLU A 288 2.89 30.97 6.16
C GLU A 288 3.03 29.96 5.02
N LEU A 289 3.92 28.98 5.17
CA LEU A 289 4.15 27.89 4.23
C LEU A 289 4.19 26.55 4.96
N LEU A 290 3.32 25.63 4.55
CA LEU A 290 3.33 24.24 5.00
C LEU A 290 3.82 23.32 3.87
N VAL A 291 4.85 22.53 4.14
CA VAL A 291 5.33 21.48 3.23
C VAL A 291 5.00 20.13 3.83
N VAL A 292 4.26 19.30 3.11
CA VAL A 292 3.92 17.94 3.50
C VAL A 292 4.62 16.98 2.55
N ASP A 293 5.63 16.27 3.03
CA ASP A 293 6.26 15.17 2.29
C ASP A 293 5.61 13.83 2.65
N GLU A 294 5.58 12.93 1.67
CA GLU A 294 4.85 11.65 1.71
C GLU A 294 3.40 11.77 2.18
N ALA A 295 2.65 12.70 1.59
CA ALA A 295 1.24 12.94 1.95
C ALA A 295 0.35 11.68 1.81
N ALA A 296 0.68 10.74 0.92
CA ALA A 296 -0.03 9.47 0.78
C ALA A 296 0.11 8.52 1.98
N ALA A 297 1.15 8.67 2.79
CA ALA A 297 1.33 7.87 4.01
C ALA A 297 0.53 8.41 5.19
N ILE A 298 0.04 9.66 5.10
CA ILE A 298 -0.70 10.35 6.17
C ILE A 298 -2.20 10.15 5.95
N PRO A 299 -2.98 9.82 7.01
CA PRO A 299 -4.43 9.68 6.90
C PRO A 299 -5.12 10.89 6.27
N LEU A 300 -6.04 10.67 5.33
CA LEU A 300 -6.80 11.75 4.67
C LEU A 300 -7.49 12.71 5.66
N PRO A 301 -8.11 12.28 6.77
CA PRO A 301 -8.69 13.21 7.74
C PRO A 301 -7.63 14.16 8.34
N VAL A 302 -6.43 13.64 8.60
CA VAL A 302 -5.30 14.42 9.12
C VAL A 302 -4.81 15.39 8.04
N VAL A 303 -4.58 14.92 6.81
CA VAL A 303 -4.17 15.79 5.69
C VAL A 303 -5.19 16.92 5.46
N LYS A 304 -6.49 16.63 5.53
CA LYS A 304 -7.54 17.67 5.42
C LYS A 304 -7.47 18.69 6.56
N SER A 305 -7.14 18.28 7.78
CA SER A 305 -6.94 19.21 8.90
C SER A 305 -5.66 20.04 8.78
N LEU A 306 -4.65 19.54 8.07
CA LEU A 306 -3.41 20.26 7.78
C LEU A 306 -3.56 21.31 6.66
N ILE A 307 -4.59 21.20 5.83
CA ILE A 307 -4.84 22.10 4.70
C ILE A 307 -5.60 23.35 5.21
N GLY A 308 -4.85 24.37 5.62
CA GLY A 308 -5.36 25.64 6.17
C GLY A 308 -5.37 26.81 5.17
N PRO A 309 -5.63 28.06 5.65
CA PRO A 309 -5.64 29.29 4.85
C PRO A 309 -4.22 29.87 4.64
N TYR A 310 -3.28 29.03 4.23
CA TYR A 310 -1.89 29.36 3.92
C TYR A 310 -1.43 28.58 2.67
N LEU A 311 -0.23 28.90 2.16
CA LEU A 311 0.38 28.19 1.05
C LEU A 311 0.76 26.77 1.47
N VAL A 312 0.33 25.76 0.71
CA VAL A 312 0.60 24.35 1.02
C VAL A 312 1.26 23.66 -0.16
N PHE A 313 2.43 23.07 0.08
CA PHE A 313 3.07 22.14 -0.83
C PHE A 313 2.81 20.71 -0.38
N LEU A 314 2.23 19.91 -1.28
CA LEU A 314 1.96 18.51 -1.05
C LEU A 314 2.87 17.69 -1.96
N ALA A 315 3.67 16.79 -1.40
CA ALA A 315 4.46 15.85 -2.16
C ALA A 315 3.99 14.42 -1.86
N SER A 316 3.66 13.68 -2.90
CA SER A 316 3.17 12.31 -2.79
C SER A 316 3.95 11.40 -3.73
N THR A 317 4.42 10.27 -3.21
CA THR A 317 4.88 9.18 -4.07
C THR A 317 3.71 8.57 -4.85
N VAL A 318 3.94 8.29 -6.13
CA VAL A 318 3.00 7.64 -7.05
C VAL A 318 3.73 6.53 -7.77
N ASN A 319 3.23 5.30 -7.70
CA ASN A 319 3.87 4.08 -8.22
C ASN A 319 5.22 3.78 -7.52
N GLY A 320 5.29 2.60 -6.87
CA GLY A 320 6.43 2.17 -6.06
C GLY A 320 6.00 1.31 -4.88
N TYR A 321 6.94 0.58 -4.27
CA TYR A 321 6.67 -0.38 -3.20
C TYR A 321 6.06 0.23 -1.92
N GLU A 322 6.29 1.52 -1.66
CA GLU A 322 5.71 2.26 -0.53
C GLU A 322 4.52 3.15 -0.93
N GLY A 323 4.31 3.41 -2.23
CA GLY A 323 3.42 4.46 -2.78
C GLY A 323 1.97 4.04 -3.06
N THR A 324 1.48 3.01 -2.38
CA THR A 324 0.27 2.26 -2.74
C THR A 324 -1.06 2.89 -2.27
N GLY A 325 -1.05 4.16 -1.87
CA GLY A 325 -2.23 4.96 -1.45
C GLY A 325 -2.89 5.77 -2.57
N ARG A 326 -2.63 5.43 -3.84
CA ARG A 326 -3.00 6.20 -5.04
C ARG A 326 -4.48 6.58 -5.12
N SER A 327 -5.39 5.73 -4.65
CA SER A 327 -6.83 5.98 -4.75
C SER A 327 -7.31 7.13 -3.86
N LEU A 328 -6.63 7.37 -2.74
CA LEU A 328 -7.00 8.38 -1.77
C LEU A 328 -6.33 9.71 -2.07
N SER A 329 -5.05 9.69 -2.50
CA SER A 329 -4.38 10.88 -3.01
C SER A 329 -5.09 11.39 -4.26
N LEU A 330 -5.45 10.53 -5.22
CA LEU A 330 -6.26 10.96 -6.37
C LEU A 330 -7.63 11.51 -5.97
N LYS A 331 -8.33 10.91 -5.00
CA LYS A 331 -9.59 11.47 -4.48
C LYS A 331 -9.40 12.84 -3.85
N LEU A 332 -8.32 13.05 -3.09
CA LEU A 332 -8.01 14.36 -2.51
C LEU A 332 -7.69 15.38 -3.60
N LEU A 333 -6.86 15.01 -4.57
CA LEU A 333 -6.49 15.89 -5.68
C LEU A 333 -7.70 16.22 -6.56
N GLN A 334 -8.57 15.24 -6.85
CA GLN A 334 -9.85 15.47 -7.52
C GLN A 334 -10.75 16.42 -6.73
N GLN A 335 -10.85 16.25 -5.40
CA GLN A 335 -11.62 17.17 -4.54
C GLN A 335 -11.05 18.60 -4.56
N LEU A 336 -9.72 18.75 -4.52
CA LEU A 336 -9.06 20.05 -4.60
C LEU A 336 -9.21 20.68 -6.00
N GLU A 337 -9.18 19.87 -7.05
CA GLU A 337 -9.37 20.30 -8.44
C GLU A 337 -10.83 20.69 -8.73
N GLU A 338 -11.81 19.96 -8.19
CA GLU A 338 -13.22 20.33 -8.27
C GLU A 338 -13.49 21.66 -7.54
N GLN A 339 -12.87 21.85 -6.37
CA GLN A 339 -12.96 23.10 -5.61
C GLN A 339 -12.36 24.28 -6.39
N SER A 340 -11.22 24.10 -7.05
CA SER A 340 -10.58 25.15 -7.86
C SER A 340 -11.39 25.48 -9.13
N ARG A 341 -11.97 24.46 -9.80
CA ARG A 341 -12.82 24.66 -10.99
C ARG A 341 -14.13 25.36 -10.66
N THR A 342 -14.71 25.10 -9.50
CA THR A 342 -15.98 25.72 -9.07
C THR A 342 -15.79 27.20 -8.76
N SER A 343 -14.62 27.61 -8.24
CA SER A 343 -14.31 29.02 -8.00
C SER A 343 -14.07 29.85 -9.25
N ASN A 344 -13.66 29.26 -10.37
CA ASN A 344 -13.49 30.00 -11.63
C ASN A 344 -14.82 30.35 -12.32
N ARG A 345 -15.96 29.83 -11.83
CA ARG A 345 -17.30 30.05 -12.42
C ARG A 345 -18.20 30.99 -11.62
N ALA A 346 -17.84 31.32 -10.38
CA ALA A 346 -18.62 32.20 -9.52
C ALA A 346 -17.75 33.39 -9.09
N ASP A 347 -18.16 34.62 -9.42
CA ASP A 347 -17.50 35.90 -9.09
C ASP A 347 -17.36 36.19 -7.57
N ASN A 348 -17.53 35.19 -6.70
CA ASN A 348 -17.23 35.29 -5.28
C ASN A 348 -15.75 34.93 -5.02
N ALA A 349 -14.88 35.92 -5.22
CA ALA A 349 -13.42 35.86 -5.02
C ALA A 349 -12.94 35.45 -3.60
N LEU A 350 -13.85 35.15 -2.66
CA LEU A 350 -13.54 34.83 -1.26
C LEU A 350 -13.42 33.33 -0.93
N SER A 351 -13.74 32.41 -1.86
CA SER A 351 -13.88 30.98 -1.52
C SER A 351 -13.06 29.98 -2.36
N GLY A 352 -12.35 30.42 -3.40
CA GLY A 352 -11.57 29.53 -4.25
C GLY A 352 -10.14 29.29 -3.76
N ARG A 353 -9.71 28.03 -3.70
CA ARG A 353 -8.31 27.65 -3.48
C ARG A 353 -7.67 27.37 -4.84
N LEU A 354 -6.56 28.03 -5.16
CA LEU A 354 -5.81 27.74 -6.38
C LEU A 354 -5.11 26.38 -6.22
N PHE A 355 -5.28 25.50 -7.19
CA PHE A 355 -4.69 24.17 -7.19
C PHE A 355 -3.86 23.98 -8.45
N LYS A 356 -2.55 23.73 -8.29
CA LYS A 356 -1.63 23.39 -9.38
C LYS A 356 -1.08 21.99 -9.14
N LYS A 357 -1.12 21.14 -10.16
CA LYS A 357 -0.63 19.76 -10.12
C LYS A 357 0.63 19.64 -10.99
N ILE A 358 1.67 19.03 -10.46
CA ILE A 358 2.96 18.78 -11.14
C ILE A 358 3.27 17.29 -11.03
N GLU A 359 3.75 16.69 -12.11
CA GLU A 359 4.18 15.29 -12.15
C GLU A 359 5.67 15.21 -12.54
N LEU A 360 6.46 14.42 -11.79
CA LEU A 360 7.85 14.10 -12.16
C LEU A 360 7.90 12.69 -12.72
N SER A 361 8.35 12.58 -13.96
CA SER A 361 8.48 11.30 -14.66
C SER A 361 9.93 10.84 -14.78
N GLU A 362 10.88 11.77 -14.96
CA GLU A 362 12.29 11.47 -15.19
C GLU A 362 13.05 11.11 -13.91
N SER A 363 13.88 10.06 -13.96
CA SER A 363 14.68 9.55 -12.84
C SER A 363 15.98 10.30 -12.72
N ILE A 364 16.39 10.56 -11.47
CA ILE A 364 17.69 11.20 -11.21
C ILE A 364 18.85 10.18 -11.15
N ARG A 365 18.53 8.88 -10.98
CA ARG A 365 19.54 7.84 -10.77
C ARG A 365 19.96 7.13 -12.05
N TYR A 366 19.02 6.89 -12.96
CA TYR A 366 19.19 6.12 -14.18
C TYR A 366 18.41 6.78 -15.33
N ALA A 367 18.72 6.38 -16.57
CA ALA A 367 18.12 6.95 -17.77
C ALA A 367 16.61 6.61 -17.88
N PRO A 368 15.81 7.46 -18.55
CA PRO A 368 14.42 7.14 -18.82
C PRO A 368 14.30 5.87 -19.68
N GLY A 369 13.37 4.99 -19.33
CA GLY A 369 13.14 3.75 -20.06
C GLY A 369 14.10 2.60 -19.75
N ASP A 370 14.72 2.60 -18.57
CA ASP A 370 15.58 1.50 -18.11
C ASP A 370 14.84 0.15 -18.16
N CYS A 371 15.42 -0.84 -18.86
CA CYS A 371 14.83 -2.17 -19.01
C CYS A 371 14.72 -2.92 -17.67
N ILE A 372 15.64 -2.69 -16.72
CA ILE A 372 15.58 -3.32 -15.40
C ILE A 372 14.43 -2.73 -14.59
N GLU A 373 14.21 -1.41 -14.67
CA GLU A 373 13.06 -0.77 -14.03
C GLU A 373 11.75 -1.30 -14.62
N GLN A 374 11.64 -1.39 -15.95
CA GLN A 374 10.45 -1.93 -16.62
C GLN A 374 10.19 -3.39 -16.23
N TRP A 375 11.24 -4.21 -16.20
CA TRP A 375 11.16 -5.60 -15.73
C TRP A 375 10.66 -5.68 -14.29
N LEU A 376 11.22 -4.87 -13.37
CA LEU A 376 10.83 -4.84 -11.97
C LEU A 376 9.37 -4.39 -11.80
N ASN A 377 8.95 -3.35 -12.51
CA ASN A 377 7.58 -2.85 -12.48
C ASN A 377 6.58 -3.87 -13.02
N SER A 378 6.96 -4.61 -14.07
CA SER A 378 6.16 -5.71 -14.62
C SER A 378 6.06 -6.89 -13.63
N LEU A 379 7.20 -7.34 -13.09
CA LEU A 379 7.28 -8.44 -12.12
C LEU A 379 6.49 -8.15 -10.84
N LEU A 380 6.60 -6.93 -10.30
CA LEU A 380 5.91 -6.53 -9.07
C LEU A 380 4.52 -5.93 -9.32
N CYS A 381 4.12 -5.81 -10.59
CA CYS A 381 2.85 -5.23 -11.03
C CYS A 381 2.60 -3.83 -10.44
N LEU A 382 3.63 -2.99 -10.42
CA LEU A 382 3.58 -1.62 -9.85
C LEU A 382 2.94 -0.60 -10.81
N ASP A 383 2.84 -0.94 -12.10
CA ASP A 383 2.26 -0.11 -13.15
C ASP A 383 0.72 -0.13 -13.12
N VAL A 384 0.16 0.54 -12.13
CA VAL A 384 -1.29 0.62 -11.92
C VAL A 384 -1.94 1.69 -12.82
N THR A 385 -1.18 2.63 -13.39
CA THR A 385 -1.73 3.77 -14.17
C THR A 385 -2.27 3.34 -15.53
N ASN A 386 -1.58 2.43 -16.18
CA ASN A 386 -1.91 2.00 -17.54
C ASN A 386 -2.85 0.80 -17.57
N THR A 387 -3.04 0.11 -16.44
CA THR A 387 -3.65 -1.22 -16.37
C THR A 387 -5.01 -1.27 -15.66
N VAL A 388 -5.50 -0.17 -15.07
CA VAL A 388 -6.90 -0.13 -14.60
C VAL A 388 -7.80 -0.16 -15.84
N PRO A 389 -8.54 -1.26 -16.07
CA PRO A 389 -9.33 -1.38 -17.28
C PRO A 389 -10.44 -0.33 -17.27
N CYS A 390 -10.51 0.46 -18.35
CA CYS A 390 -11.70 1.24 -18.65
C CYS A 390 -12.80 0.24 -19.00
N ILE A 391 -13.77 0.08 -18.11
CA ILE A 391 -14.85 -0.90 -18.28
C ILE A 391 -15.65 -0.50 -19.53
N ARG A 392 -15.77 -1.40 -20.50
CA ARG A 392 -16.48 -1.13 -21.77
C ARG A 392 -17.99 -0.98 -21.56
N SER A 393 -18.56 -1.78 -20.66
CA SER A 393 -19.97 -1.69 -20.27
C SER A 393 -20.15 -2.11 -18.81
N LEU A 394 -21.04 -1.44 -18.09
CA LEU A 394 -21.38 -1.78 -16.71
C LEU A 394 -22.66 -2.63 -16.71
N PRO A 395 -22.55 -3.98 -16.69
CA PRO A 395 -23.71 -4.88 -16.65
C PRO A 395 -24.45 -4.74 -15.31
N LYS A 396 -25.71 -5.19 -15.24
CA LYS A 396 -26.41 -5.22 -13.95
C LYS A 396 -25.72 -6.23 -13.02
N PRO A 397 -25.61 -5.95 -11.70
CA PRO A 397 -24.95 -6.87 -10.76
C PRO A 397 -25.54 -8.28 -10.70
N ALA A 398 -26.79 -8.47 -11.14
CA ALA A 398 -27.46 -9.77 -11.18
C ALA A 398 -27.01 -10.66 -12.34
N ASP A 399 -26.46 -10.07 -13.40
CA ASP A 399 -25.98 -10.77 -14.60
C ASP A 399 -24.47 -11.11 -14.48
N CYS A 400 -23.86 -10.79 -13.33
CA CYS A 400 -22.45 -11.03 -13.06
C CYS A 400 -22.27 -12.32 -12.26
N ASP A 401 -21.33 -13.15 -12.69
CA ASP A 401 -20.98 -14.38 -12.01
C ASP A 401 -19.60 -14.26 -11.33
N LEU A 402 -19.46 -15.00 -10.23
CA LEU A 402 -18.23 -15.07 -9.45
C LEU A 402 -17.45 -16.32 -9.87
N TYR A 403 -16.15 -16.16 -10.15
CA TYR A 403 -15.25 -17.22 -10.59
C TYR A 403 -14.14 -17.41 -9.56
N TYR A 404 -13.69 -18.66 -9.41
CA TYR A 404 -12.50 -19.00 -8.65
C TYR A 404 -11.27 -18.88 -9.55
N VAL A 405 -10.22 -18.21 -9.07
CA VAL A 405 -8.97 -18.06 -9.83
C VAL A 405 -7.99 -19.13 -9.40
N ASN A 406 -7.52 -19.93 -10.36
CA ASN A 406 -6.45 -20.87 -10.10
C ASN A 406 -5.10 -20.13 -10.02
N ARG A 407 -4.42 -20.29 -8.89
CA ARG A 407 -3.17 -19.59 -8.59
C ARG A 407 -1.98 -20.17 -9.35
N ASP A 408 -1.94 -21.47 -9.57
CA ASP A 408 -0.83 -22.13 -10.29
C ASP A 408 -0.74 -21.60 -11.73
N THR A 409 -1.89 -21.40 -12.38
CA THR A 409 -2.01 -20.84 -13.72
C THR A 409 -1.87 -19.33 -13.78
N LEU A 410 -2.24 -18.63 -12.70
CA LEU A 410 -2.12 -17.18 -12.61
C LEU A 410 -0.64 -16.78 -12.53
N PHE A 411 0.17 -17.54 -11.80
CA PHE A 411 1.60 -17.28 -11.59
C PHE A 411 2.51 -18.05 -12.56
N SER A 412 1.97 -18.70 -13.59
CA SER A 412 2.76 -19.45 -14.58
C SER A 412 3.55 -18.58 -15.58
N HIS A 413 3.43 -17.25 -15.49
CA HIS A 413 4.06 -16.27 -16.37
C HIS A 413 3.69 -16.38 -17.85
N HIS A 414 2.49 -16.89 -18.16
CA HIS A 414 1.91 -16.79 -19.50
C HIS A 414 1.47 -15.35 -19.80
N LYS A 415 1.53 -14.89 -21.05
CA LYS A 415 1.22 -13.50 -21.45
C LYS A 415 -0.17 -13.04 -20.98
N ASP A 416 -1.19 -13.87 -21.19
CA ASP A 416 -2.57 -13.54 -20.80
C ASP A 416 -2.77 -13.61 -19.28
N SER A 417 -2.13 -14.58 -18.60
CA SER A 417 -2.16 -14.69 -17.14
C SER A 417 -1.49 -13.50 -16.47
N GLU A 418 -0.39 -13.03 -17.04
CA GLU A 418 0.36 -11.88 -16.56
C GLU A 418 -0.46 -10.59 -16.73
N LEU A 419 -1.11 -10.40 -17.88
CA LEU A 419 -2.03 -9.28 -18.08
C LEU A 419 -3.23 -9.33 -17.12
N PHE A 420 -3.77 -10.52 -16.87
CA PHE A 420 -4.85 -10.72 -15.90
C PHE A 420 -4.40 -10.41 -14.46
N LEU A 421 -3.21 -10.88 -14.07
CA LEU A 421 -2.58 -10.60 -12.77
C LEU A 421 -2.34 -9.09 -12.59
N GLN A 422 -1.83 -8.41 -13.62
CA GLN A 422 -1.63 -6.95 -13.59
C GLN A 422 -2.96 -6.21 -13.39
N ARG A 423 -4.03 -6.57 -14.12
CA ARG A 423 -5.37 -5.98 -13.93
C ARG A 423 -5.91 -6.21 -12.52
N MET A 424 -5.72 -7.42 -11.99
CA MET A 424 -6.15 -7.79 -10.64
C MET A 424 -5.38 -7.01 -9.57
N MET A 425 -4.05 -6.92 -9.69
CA MET A 425 -3.21 -6.16 -8.77
C MET A 425 -3.49 -4.66 -8.85
N ALA A 426 -3.74 -4.13 -10.05
CA ALA A 426 -4.14 -2.74 -10.24
C ALA A 426 -5.42 -2.40 -9.47
N LEU A 427 -6.40 -3.31 -9.46
CA LEU A 427 -7.62 -3.15 -8.66
C LEU A 427 -7.37 -3.20 -7.15
N TYR A 428 -6.48 -4.08 -6.67
CA TYR A 428 -6.09 -4.08 -5.25
C TYR A 428 -5.43 -2.77 -4.85
N VAL A 429 -4.52 -2.25 -5.67
CA VAL A 429 -3.87 -0.97 -5.40
C VAL A 429 -4.84 0.21 -5.47
N ALA A 430 -5.83 0.14 -6.36
CA ALA A 430 -6.85 1.18 -6.48
C ALA A 430 -7.91 1.18 -5.37
N SER A 431 -8.05 0.10 -4.58
CA SER A 431 -9.11 -0.02 -3.56
C SER A 431 -8.58 0.10 -2.12
N HIS A 432 -7.34 -0.31 -1.86
CA HIS A 432 -6.77 -0.32 -0.53
C HIS A 432 -5.96 0.95 -0.20
N TYR A 433 -5.85 1.26 1.10
CA TYR A 433 -5.12 2.44 1.60
C TYR A 433 -3.60 2.29 1.49
N LYS A 434 -3.10 1.08 1.75
CA LYS A 434 -1.69 0.71 1.62
C LYS A 434 -1.62 -0.75 1.20
N ASN A 435 -0.75 -1.00 0.24
CA ASN A 435 -0.32 -2.31 -0.23
C ASN A 435 1.22 -2.39 -0.14
N SER A 436 1.74 -3.59 0.02
CA SER A 436 3.18 -3.85 -0.06
C SER A 436 3.40 -4.83 -1.21
N PRO A 437 4.54 -4.78 -1.93
CA PRO A 437 4.88 -5.83 -2.90
C PRO A 437 4.92 -7.23 -2.27
N ASN A 438 5.18 -7.32 -0.97
CA ASN A 438 5.14 -8.60 -0.25
C ASN A 438 3.74 -9.23 -0.24
N ASP A 439 2.69 -8.44 -0.46
CA ASP A 439 1.32 -8.95 -0.59
C ASP A 439 1.17 -9.86 -1.82
N LEU A 440 1.92 -9.59 -2.89
CA LEU A 440 1.94 -10.42 -4.10
C LEU A 440 2.50 -11.80 -3.78
N GLN A 441 3.60 -11.86 -3.01
CA GLN A 441 4.18 -13.12 -2.55
C GLN A 441 3.26 -13.84 -1.57
N LEU A 442 2.60 -13.11 -0.65
CA LEU A 442 1.59 -13.69 0.24
C LEU A 442 0.44 -14.33 -0.56
N MET A 443 -0.07 -13.63 -1.57
CA MET A 443 -1.14 -14.13 -2.45
C MET A 443 -0.72 -15.36 -3.25
N ALA A 444 0.55 -15.41 -3.67
CA ALA A 444 1.10 -16.51 -4.44
C ALA A 444 1.36 -17.76 -3.59
N ASP A 445 2.10 -17.61 -2.49
CA ASP A 445 2.73 -18.75 -1.81
C ASP A 445 1.89 -19.30 -0.65
N ALA A 446 1.07 -18.46 0.00
CA ALA A 446 0.38 -18.87 1.21
C ALA A 446 -0.81 -19.80 0.88
N PRO A 447 -0.82 -21.05 1.37
CA PRO A 447 -1.75 -22.09 0.92
C PRO A 447 -3.21 -21.77 1.24
N ALA A 448 -3.46 -21.16 2.41
CA ALA A 448 -4.78 -20.81 2.91
C ALA A 448 -5.49 -19.71 2.10
N HIS A 449 -4.77 -18.98 1.24
CA HIS A 449 -5.35 -17.88 0.47
C HIS A 449 -6.07 -18.38 -0.79
N HIS A 450 -7.28 -17.89 -1.01
CA HIS A 450 -8.11 -18.15 -2.18
C HIS A 450 -8.52 -16.83 -2.83
N LEU A 451 -8.62 -16.85 -4.15
CA LEU A 451 -8.91 -15.68 -4.96
C LEU A 451 -10.19 -15.89 -5.74
N PHE A 452 -11.09 -14.92 -5.65
CA PHE A 452 -12.36 -14.90 -6.36
C PHE A 452 -12.49 -13.60 -7.14
N VAL A 453 -13.00 -13.69 -8.36
CA VAL A 453 -13.18 -12.54 -9.26
C VAL A 453 -14.62 -12.49 -9.76
N LEU A 454 -15.24 -11.32 -9.68
CA LEU A 454 -16.54 -11.05 -10.25
C LEU A 454 -16.32 -10.48 -11.65
N LEU A 455 -16.86 -11.18 -12.64
CA LEU A 455 -16.74 -10.82 -14.05
C LEU A 455 -18.10 -10.40 -14.59
N GLY A 456 -18.08 -9.53 -15.61
CA GLY A 456 -19.26 -9.30 -16.44
C GLY A 456 -19.59 -10.53 -17.28
N PRO A 457 -20.78 -10.59 -17.90
CA PRO A 457 -21.11 -11.63 -18.86
C PRO A 457 -20.06 -11.62 -19.97
N VAL A 458 -19.51 -12.80 -20.28
CA VAL A 458 -18.45 -12.97 -21.27
C VAL A 458 -19.08 -13.42 -22.58
N ASP A 459 -18.89 -12.66 -23.65
CA ASP A 459 -19.26 -13.09 -24.99
C ASP A 459 -18.18 -14.06 -25.50
N GLU A 460 -18.47 -15.37 -25.49
CA GLU A 460 -17.54 -16.43 -25.92
C GLU A 460 -17.03 -16.26 -27.37
N SER A 461 -17.72 -15.47 -28.18
CA SER A 461 -17.34 -15.11 -29.56
C SER A 461 -16.17 -14.14 -29.66
N GLU A 462 -15.92 -13.33 -28.63
CA GLU A 462 -14.77 -12.43 -28.58
C GLU A 462 -13.69 -13.07 -27.70
N ASN A 463 -12.55 -13.47 -28.30
CA ASN A 463 -11.36 -13.97 -27.59
C ASN A 463 -10.64 -12.83 -26.81
N LEU A 464 -11.39 -12.08 -26.00
CA LEU A 464 -10.91 -10.98 -25.19
C LEU A 464 -10.99 -11.35 -23.71
N LEU A 465 -9.96 -10.95 -22.96
CA LEU A 465 -9.95 -11.13 -21.51
C LEU A 465 -11.09 -10.33 -20.86
N PRO A 466 -11.92 -10.97 -20.01
CA PRO A 466 -13.06 -10.33 -19.39
C PRO A 466 -12.64 -9.18 -18.45
N ASP A 467 -13.51 -8.17 -18.37
CA ASP A 467 -13.31 -7.05 -17.45
C ASP A 467 -13.55 -7.49 -16.01
N ILE A 468 -12.56 -7.24 -15.15
CA ILE A 468 -12.63 -7.56 -13.71
C ILE A 468 -13.38 -6.44 -12.99
N LEU A 469 -14.56 -6.73 -12.45
CA LEU A 469 -15.41 -5.75 -11.76
C LEU A 469 -15.12 -5.69 -10.26
N CYS A 470 -14.93 -6.86 -9.64
CA CYS A 470 -14.60 -7.00 -8.23
C CYS A 470 -13.66 -8.17 -8.00
N VAL A 471 -12.76 -8.05 -7.04
CA VAL A 471 -11.83 -9.10 -6.61
C VAL A 471 -11.98 -9.31 -5.11
N ILE A 472 -12.05 -10.55 -4.66
CA ILE A 472 -12.11 -10.92 -3.25
C ILE A 472 -10.95 -11.88 -2.95
N GLN A 473 -10.16 -11.53 -1.93
CA GLN A 473 -9.16 -12.40 -1.33
C GLN A 473 -9.70 -12.97 -0.03
N VAL A 474 -9.75 -14.29 0.07
CA VAL A 474 -10.14 -15.02 1.28
C VAL A 474 -8.93 -15.78 1.82
N CYS A 475 -8.81 -15.89 3.13
CA CYS A 475 -7.85 -16.74 3.83
C CYS A 475 -8.64 -17.74 4.69
N LEU A 476 -8.40 -19.04 4.52
CA LEU A 476 -9.01 -20.05 5.41
C LEU A 476 -8.22 -20.07 6.73
N GLU A 477 -8.94 -19.89 7.83
CA GLU A 477 -8.36 -19.83 9.17
C GLU A 477 -9.02 -20.87 10.09
N GLY A 478 -8.29 -21.33 11.10
CA GLY A 478 -8.81 -22.22 12.15
C GLY A 478 -8.40 -23.68 12.00
N GLN A 479 -9.26 -24.59 12.50
CA GLN A 479 -8.91 -26.01 12.74
C GLN A 479 -7.70 -26.20 13.67
N ILE A 480 -7.57 -25.31 14.67
CA ILE A 480 -6.47 -25.33 15.62
C ILE A 480 -6.79 -26.33 16.74
N SER A 481 -5.79 -27.12 17.16
CA SER A 481 -5.96 -28.05 18.27
C SER A 481 -6.27 -27.29 19.57
N ARG A 482 -7.17 -27.85 20.39
CA ARG A 482 -7.54 -27.27 21.69
C ARG A 482 -6.33 -27.15 22.63
N GLU A 483 -5.36 -28.05 22.51
CA GLU A 483 -4.13 -28.02 23.29
C GLU A 483 -3.26 -26.80 22.92
N SER A 484 -3.08 -26.52 21.64
CA SER A 484 -2.42 -25.31 21.15
C SER A 484 -3.15 -24.05 21.61
N ALA A 485 -4.48 -24.03 21.52
CA ALA A 485 -5.31 -22.91 21.98
C ALA A 485 -5.11 -22.61 23.48
N ARG A 486 -5.15 -23.65 24.33
CA ARG A 486 -4.90 -23.52 25.78
C ARG A 486 -3.46 -23.12 26.11
N ARG A 487 -2.48 -23.59 25.34
CA ARG A 487 -1.07 -23.19 25.52
C ARG A 487 -0.90 -21.71 25.21
N ALA A 488 -1.40 -21.25 24.07
CA ALA A 488 -1.33 -19.84 23.66
C ALA A 488 -2.03 -18.91 24.67
N LEU A 489 -3.20 -19.31 25.20
CA LEU A 489 -3.92 -18.53 26.20
C LEU A 489 -3.14 -18.40 27.51
N ARG A 490 -2.44 -19.47 27.94
CA ARG A 490 -1.59 -19.47 29.15
C ARG A 490 -0.31 -18.65 28.95
N GLU A 491 0.32 -18.78 27.79
CA GLU A 491 1.59 -18.09 27.48
C GLU A 491 1.38 -16.63 27.03
N GLY A 492 0.16 -16.24 26.69
CA GLY A 492 -0.15 -14.93 26.12
C GLY A 492 0.49 -14.70 24.75
N ARG A 493 0.96 -15.76 24.08
CA ARG A 493 1.64 -15.69 22.79
C ARG A 493 0.66 -15.89 21.65
N GLN A 494 0.69 -14.98 20.67
CA GLN A 494 -0.05 -15.11 19.41
C GLN A 494 0.93 -15.53 18.32
N PRO A 495 0.83 -16.75 17.77
CA PRO A 495 1.61 -17.13 16.60
C PRO A 495 1.17 -16.32 15.37
N PHE A 496 2.00 -16.32 14.33
CA PHE A 496 1.69 -15.68 13.06
C PHE A 496 0.66 -16.52 12.29
N GLY A 497 -0.31 -15.88 11.64
CA GLY A 497 -1.45 -16.55 11.01
C GLY A 497 -2.67 -16.66 11.93
N ASP A 498 -3.81 -17.10 11.38
CA ASP A 498 -5.06 -17.38 12.12
C ASP A 498 -5.48 -16.28 13.12
N GLN A 499 -5.43 -15.01 12.68
CA GLN A 499 -5.61 -13.88 13.60
C GLN A 499 -6.98 -13.88 14.29
N ILE A 500 -8.03 -14.32 13.60
CA ILE A 500 -9.39 -14.31 14.13
C ILE A 500 -9.55 -15.31 15.27
N PRO A 501 -9.20 -16.61 15.11
CA PRO A 501 -9.16 -17.57 16.22
C PRO A 501 -8.40 -17.07 17.45
N TRP A 502 -7.20 -16.52 17.28
CA TRP A 502 -6.38 -16.06 18.40
C TRP A 502 -6.96 -14.84 19.12
N LYS A 503 -7.48 -13.86 18.37
CA LYS A 503 -8.12 -12.68 18.97
C LYS A 503 -9.43 -13.02 19.65
N PHE A 504 -10.23 -13.90 19.05
CA PHE A 504 -11.48 -14.36 19.64
C PHE A 504 -11.23 -15.12 20.95
N SER A 505 -10.29 -16.07 20.95
CA SER A 505 -9.91 -16.83 22.14
C SER A 505 -9.37 -15.92 23.24
N GLN A 506 -8.53 -14.93 22.92
CA GLN A 506 -8.02 -13.96 23.88
C GLN A 506 -9.14 -13.10 24.49
N GLN A 507 -10.11 -12.68 23.68
CA GLN A 507 -11.16 -11.79 24.13
C GLN A 507 -12.21 -12.50 24.99
N PHE A 508 -12.65 -13.69 24.59
CA PHE A 508 -13.71 -14.44 25.27
C PHE A 508 -13.21 -15.55 26.21
N ALA A 509 -11.89 -15.75 26.28
CA ALA A 509 -11.25 -16.85 27.01
C ALA A 509 -11.81 -18.23 26.60
N ASP A 510 -12.08 -18.40 25.31
CA ASP A 510 -12.70 -19.59 24.74
C ASP A 510 -11.65 -20.48 24.04
N ASP A 511 -11.65 -21.77 24.36
CA ASP A 511 -10.78 -22.79 23.78
C ASP A 511 -11.48 -23.65 22.70
N VAL A 512 -12.79 -23.48 22.51
CA VAL A 512 -13.57 -24.23 21.51
C VAL A 512 -13.57 -23.53 20.15
N PHE A 513 -13.73 -22.21 20.12
CA PHE A 513 -13.81 -21.44 18.88
C PHE A 513 -12.61 -21.64 17.92
N PRO A 514 -11.34 -21.71 18.40
CA PRO A 514 -10.20 -21.96 17.51
C PRO A 514 -10.24 -23.29 16.75
N SER A 515 -11.00 -24.27 17.24
CA SER A 515 -11.19 -25.55 16.54
C SER A 515 -12.14 -25.43 15.34
N PHE A 516 -12.94 -24.37 15.25
CA PHE A 516 -13.78 -24.13 14.08
C PHE A 516 -12.96 -23.69 12.88
N SER A 517 -13.33 -24.18 11.71
CA SER A 517 -12.85 -23.72 10.40
C SER A 517 -13.62 -22.47 9.98
N GLY A 518 -12.94 -21.42 9.51
CA GLY A 518 -13.55 -20.18 9.03
C GLY A 518 -12.81 -19.57 7.85
N ALA A 519 -13.42 -18.57 7.23
CA ALA A 519 -12.86 -17.79 6.13
C ALA A 519 -12.69 -16.32 6.53
N SER A 520 -11.46 -15.86 6.61
CA SER A 520 -11.14 -14.45 6.75
C SER A 520 -11.15 -13.78 5.38
N ILE A 521 -12.09 -12.87 5.12
CA ILE A 521 -12.01 -12.01 3.94
C ILE A 521 -10.90 -10.99 4.22
N VAL A 522 -9.78 -11.11 3.51
CA VAL A 522 -8.60 -10.24 3.72
C VAL A 522 -8.76 -8.95 2.93
N ARG A 523 -9.24 -9.04 1.67
CA ARG A 523 -9.36 -7.90 0.76
C ARG A 523 -10.60 -7.99 -0.11
N ILE A 524 -11.23 -6.84 -0.36
CA ILE A 524 -12.27 -6.67 -1.38
C ILE A 524 -11.89 -5.44 -2.20
N ALA A 525 -11.65 -5.66 -3.48
CA ALA A 525 -11.28 -4.63 -4.43
C ALA A 525 -12.37 -4.48 -5.49
N THR A 526 -13.12 -3.38 -5.45
CA THR A 526 -14.06 -3.01 -6.51
C THR A 526 -13.43 -1.98 -7.43
N ASN A 527 -13.69 -2.06 -8.74
CA ASN A 527 -13.25 -1.04 -9.68
C ASN A 527 -13.76 0.36 -9.26
N PRO A 528 -12.90 1.40 -9.18
CA PRO A 528 -13.31 2.74 -8.80
C PRO A 528 -14.47 3.32 -9.64
N MET A 529 -14.54 3.00 -10.93
CA MET A 529 -15.62 3.45 -11.81
C MET A 529 -16.96 2.76 -11.52
N ALA A 530 -16.90 1.54 -10.97
CA ALA A 530 -18.04 0.72 -10.60
C ALA A 530 -18.46 0.91 -9.11
N MET A 531 -17.83 1.85 -8.41
CA MET A 531 -18.09 2.11 -7.00
C MET A 531 -19.54 2.63 -6.80
N ARG A 532 -20.20 2.19 -5.73
CA ARG A 532 -21.61 2.51 -5.39
C ARG A 532 -22.70 1.86 -6.27
N MET A 533 -22.35 1.02 -7.24
CA MET A 533 -23.32 0.25 -8.04
C MET A 533 -23.70 -1.11 -7.45
N GLY A 534 -23.05 -1.53 -6.35
CA GLY A 534 -23.43 -2.74 -5.61
C GLY A 534 -22.68 -4.02 -5.98
N TYR A 535 -21.71 -4.00 -6.91
CA TYR A 535 -20.93 -5.19 -7.29
C TYR A 535 -20.23 -5.88 -6.12
N GLY A 536 -19.64 -5.11 -5.20
CA GLY A 536 -19.04 -5.70 -3.98
C GLY A 536 -20.08 -6.39 -3.08
N SER A 537 -21.33 -5.91 -3.08
CA SER A 537 -22.41 -6.57 -2.33
C SER A 537 -22.83 -7.88 -3.00
N ALA A 538 -22.98 -7.87 -4.33
CA ALA A 538 -23.27 -9.08 -5.10
C ALA A 538 -22.18 -10.14 -4.93
N ALA A 539 -20.90 -9.74 -4.98
CA ALA A 539 -19.78 -10.66 -4.82
C ALA A 539 -19.73 -11.31 -3.43
N VAL A 540 -19.96 -10.56 -2.35
CA VAL A 540 -20.02 -11.11 -0.98
C VAL A 540 -21.24 -12.02 -0.78
N GLU A 541 -22.37 -11.69 -1.40
CA GLU A 541 -23.57 -12.51 -1.34
C GLU A 541 -23.37 -13.85 -2.07
N LEU A 542 -22.85 -13.82 -3.31
CA LEU A 542 -22.52 -15.03 -4.08
C LEU A 542 -21.49 -15.90 -3.36
N LEU A 543 -20.47 -15.28 -2.75
CA LEU A 543 -19.47 -15.98 -1.96
C LEU A 543 -20.06 -16.63 -0.70
N THR A 544 -20.99 -15.95 -0.02
CA THR A 544 -21.70 -16.55 1.13
C THR A 544 -22.52 -17.75 0.66
N ARG A 545 -23.28 -17.64 -0.44
CA ARG A 545 -24.08 -18.74 -0.99
C ARG A 545 -23.22 -19.92 -1.44
N TYR A 546 -22.03 -19.66 -1.96
CA TYR A 546 -21.04 -20.68 -2.31
C TYR A 546 -20.62 -21.48 -1.07
N PHE A 547 -20.18 -20.81 0.00
CA PHE A 547 -19.76 -21.49 1.23
C PHE A 547 -20.92 -22.13 2.03
N GLU A 548 -22.15 -21.66 1.86
CA GLU A 548 -23.36 -22.33 2.36
C GLU A 548 -23.78 -23.54 1.50
N GLY A 549 -23.08 -23.84 0.40
CA GLY A 549 -23.36 -25.01 -0.45
C GLY A 549 -24.58 -24.87 -1.38
N GLN A 550 -25.13 -23.66 -1.54
CA GLN A 550 -26.36 -23.43 -2.32
C GLN A 550 -26.14 -23.43 -3.85
N LEU A 551 -24.89 -23.30 -4.31
CA LEU A 551 -24.55 -23.12 -5.73
C LEU A 551 -24.10 -24.40 -6.45
N THR A 552 -23.74 -25.45 -5.70
CA THR A 552 -23.28 -26.72 -6.27
C THR A 552 -24.44 -27.67 -6.49
N GLN A 553 -24.74 -28.02 -7.74
CA GLN A 553 -25.67 -29.11 -8.06
C GLN A 553 -25.00 -30.44 -7.73
N LEU A 554 -25.48 -31.12 -6.70
CA LEU A 554 -24.97 -32.42 -6.25
C LEU A 554 -25.32 -33.51 -7.28
N SER A 555 -24.36 -33.94 -8.09
CA SER A 555 -24.35 -35.31 -8.62
C SER A 555 -23.40 -36.15 -7.77
N GLU A 556 -23.96 -37.22 -7.19
CA GLU A 556 -23.26 -38.24 -6.42
C GLU A 556 -22.30 -39.01 -7.33
N VAL A 557 -21.09 -38.49 -7.54
CA VAL A 557 -19.95 -39.31 -7.91
C VAL A 557 -18.81 -38.93 -6.98
N GLU A 558 -18.56 -39.81 -6.02
CA GLU A 558 -17.36 -39.80 -5.20
C GLU A 558 -16.18 -40.22 -6.06
N THR A 559 -15.52 -39.26 -6.69
CA THR A 559 -14.11 -39.38 -7.00
C THR A 559 -13.41 -38.23 -6.31
N ALA A 560 -12.72 -38.56 -5.21
CA ALA A 560 -11.67 -37.71 -4.72
C ALA A 560 -10.69 -37.50 -5.88
N LEU A 561 -10.75 -36.33 -6.52
CA LEU A 561 -9.62 -35.83 -7.28
C LEU A 561 -8.54 -35.53 -6.25
N GLU A 562 -7.82 -36.59 -5.86
CA GLU A 562 -6.45 -36.46 -5.42
C GLU A 562 -5.78 -35.59 -6.48
N THR A 563 -5.46 -34.34 -6.15
CA THR A 563 -4.51 -33.57 -6.94
C THR A 563 -3.29 -34.46 -7.05
N PRO A 564 -2.87 -34.89 -8.25
CA PRO A 564 -1.66 -35.67 -8.37
C PRO A 564 -0.55 -34.79 -7.79
N GLN A 565 0.01 -35.19 -6.66
CA GLN A 565 1.33 -34.74 -6.26
C GLN A 565 2.26 -35.30 -7.33
N LEU A 566 2.42 -34.55 -8.42
CA LEU A 566 3.47 -34.83 -9.39
C LEU A 566 4.79 -34.73 -8.63
N ASN A 567 5.42 -35.88 -8.42
CA ASN A 567 6.77 -36.01 -7.90
C ASN A 567 7.72 -35.31 -8.88
N LEU A 568 7.87 -33.99 -8.73
CA LEU A 568 8.81 -33.15 -9.48
C LEU A 568 10.28 -33.52 -9.20
N THR A 569 10.54 -34.39 -8.22
CA THR A 569 11.87 -34.88 -7.87
C THR A 569 12.47 -35.79 -8.95
N GLU A 570 11.66 -36.49 -9.77
CA GLU A 570 12.20 -37.43 -10.76
C GLU A 570 12.61 -36.75 -12.08
N ALA A 571 12.08 -35.56 -12.41
CA ALA A 571 12.43 -34.82 -13.63
C ALA A 571 13.56 -33.79 -13.44
N ALA A 572 14.11 -33.68 -12.23
CA ALA A 572 15.21 -32.78 -11.87
C ALA A 572 16.59 -33.46 -11.94
N GLU A 573 16.64 -34.79 -12.10
CA GLU A 573 17.90 -35.57 -12.08
C GLU A 573 18.51 -35.81 -13.47
N GLU A 574 17.82 -35.48 -14.58
CA GLU A 574 18.27 -35.87 -15.93
C GLU A 574 18.96 -34.78 -16.77
N PHE A 575 19.04 -33.52 -16.32
CA PHE A 575 19.64 -32.44 -17.13
C PHE A 575 20.72 -31.63 -16.41
N SER A 576 21.81 -31.37 -17.12
CA SER A 576 22.88 -30.47 -16.66
C SER A 576 22.52 -29.00 -16.90
N LEU A 577 22.96 -28.09 -16.02
CA LEU A 577 22.65 -26.64 -16.08
C LEU A 577 22.88 -25.98 -17.45
N VAL A 578 23.78 -26.53 -18.25
CA VAL A 578 24.20 -25.99 -19.57
C VAL A 578 23.20 -26.35 -20.69
N GLU A 579 22.31 -27.33 -20.47
CA GLU A 579 21.33 -27.81 -21.46
C GLU A 579 19.87 -27.48 -21.06
N GLU A 580 19.64 -26.96 -19.86
CA GLU A 580 18.29 -26.67 -19.36
C GLU A 580 17.70 -25.39 -19.98
N ASN A 581 16.57 -25.57 -20.70
CA ASN A 581 15.67 -24.48 -21.07
C ASN A 581 14.51 -24.42 -20.09
N VAL A 582 14.31 -23.25 -19.48
CA VAL A 582 13.20 -22.96 -18.59
C VAL A 582 11.95 -22.68 -19.43
N THR A 583 10.97 -23.58 -19.41
CA THR A 583 9.67 -23.41 -20.07
C THR A 583 8.52 -23.41 -19.06
N PRO A 584 7.41 -22.71 -19.32
CA PRO A 584 6.21 -22.81 -18.52
C PRO A 584 5.67 -24.25 -18.48
N ARG A 585 4.99 -24.61 -17.38
CA ARG A 585 4.35 -25.93 -17.24
C ARG A 585 3.34 -26.15 -18.38
N THR A 586 3.36 -27.33 -19.00
CA THR A 586 2.53 -27.67 -20.16
C THR A 586 1.12 -28.14 -19.79
N ASP A 587 0.95 -28.77 -18.63
CA ASP A 587 -0.34 -29.30 -18.15
C ASP A 587 -0.93 -28.39 -17.07
N LEU A 588 -1.41 -27.22 -17.48
CA LEU A 588 -1.99 -26.25 -16.56
C LEU A 588 -3.54 -26.31 -16.59
N PRO A 589 -4.20 -26.30 -15.42
CA PRO A 589 -5.66 -26.19 -15.35
C PRO A 589 -6.18 -24.86 -15.95
N PRO A 590 -7.49 -24.69 -16.15
CA PRO A 590 -8.02 -23.39 -16.58
C PRO A 590 -7.78 -22.31 -15.51
N LEU A 591 -7.49 -21.08 -15.97
CA LEU A 591 -7.25 -19.92 -15.10
C LEU A 591 -8.48 -19.56 -14.26
N LEU A 592 -9.66 -19.63 -14.87
CA LEU A 592 -10.94 -19.30 -14.27
C LEU A 592 -11.78 -20.57 -14.16
N VAL A 593 -12.22 -20.87 -12.95
CA VAL A 593 -13.10 -22.01 -12.65
C VAL A 593 -14.45 -21.48 -12.18
N PRO A 594 -15.56 -21.80 -12.86
CA PRO A 594 -16.90 -21.47 -12.38
C PRO A 594 -17.16 -22.06 -11.00
N LEU A 595 -17.79 -21.31 -10.10
CA LEU A 595 -18.08 -21.77 -8.74
C LEU A 595 -19.04 -22.97 -8.67
N ARG A 596 -19.78 -23.24 -9.76
CA ARG A 596 -20.70 -24.37 -9.85
C ARG A 596 -19.95 -25.71 -9.97
N GLU A 597 -18.72 -25.67 -10.49
CA GLU A 597 -17.91 -26.86 -10.78
C GLU A 597 -16.99 -27.23 -9.61
N ARG A 598 -16.70 -26.28 -8.71
CA ARG A 598 -15.83 -26.47 -7.55
C ARG A 598 -16.65 -26.72 -6.29
N ARG A 599 -16.26 -27.73 -5.50
CA ARG A 599 -16.84 -27.95 -4.17
C ARG A 599 -16.24 -26.97 -3.14
N PRO A 600 -17.07 -26.28 -2.33
CA PRO A 600 -16.59 -25.41 -1.27
C PRO A 600 -15.98 -26.20 -0.11
N GLU A 601 -15.00 -25.61 0.57
CA GLU A 601 -14.52 -26.09 1.86
C GLU A 601 -15.61 -25.92 2.93
N ARG A 602 -15.65 -26.84 3.92
CA ARG A 602 -16.59 -26.73 5.04
C ARG A 602 -16.15 -25.62 6.00
N LEU A 603 -16.94 -24.56 6.11
CA LEU A 603 -16.61 -23.36 6.90
C LEU A 603 -17.75 -22.98 7.84
N HIS A 604 -17.44 -22.61 9.08
CA HIS A 604 -18.41 -22.23 10.11
C HIS A 604 -18.71 -20.73 10.12
N TYR A 605 -17.76 -19.89 9.72
CA TYR A 605 -17.92 -18.44 9.70
C TYR A 605 -17.04 -17.77 8.65
N PRO A 606 -17.50 -16.67 8.03
CA PRO A 606 -16.61 -15.67 7.49
C PRO A 606 -16.40 -14.51 8.46
N SER A 607 -15.21 -13.90 8.43
CA SER A 607 -14.87 -12.73 9.24
C SER A 607 -14.07 -11.69 8.43
N PHE A 608 -14.10 -10.42 8.86
CA PHE A 608 -13.48 -9.30 8.14
C PHE A 608 -12.93 -8.21 9.06
N GLY A 609 -11.83 -7.57 8.65
CA GLY A 609 -11.22 -6.39 9.30
C GLY A 609 -11.73 -5.06 8.74
N LEU A 610 -12.43 -4.27 9.53
CA LEU A 610 -13.34 -3.19 9.10
C LEU A 610 -12.86 -1.78 9.45
N THR A 611 -13.14 -0.83 8.54
CA THR A 611 -13.04 0.63 8.71
C THR A 611 -14.44 1.27 8.81
N LEU A 612 -14.53 2.52 9.31
CA LEU A 612 -15.81 3.21 9.60
C LEU A 612 -16.79 3.22 8.42
N ASP A 613 -16.29 3.48 7.21
CA ASP A 613 -17.10 3.54 5.99
C ASP A 613 -17.62 2.17 5.57
N LEU A 614 -16.84 1.12 5.84
CA LEU A 614 -17.20 -0.26 5.56
C LEU A 614 -18.23 -0.80 6.58
N PHE A 615 -18.38 -0.20 7.77
CA PHE A 615 -19.35 -0.64 8.77
C PHE A 615 -20.77 -0.83 8.23
N ARG A 616 -21.23 0.14 7.43
CA ARG A 616 -22.57 0.10 6.81
C ARG A 616 -22.70 -1.03 5.80
N PHE A 617 -21.64 -1.27 5.03
CA PHE A 617 -21.59 -2.32 4.01
C PHE A 617 -21.74 -3.69 4.69
N TRP A 618 -20.93 -3.98 5.69
CA TRP A 618 -20.95 -5.28 6.40
C TRP A 618 -22.22 -5.50 7.19
N ARG A 619 -22.79 -4.45 7.79
CA ARG A 619 -24.09 -4.54 8.47
C ARG A 619 -25.22 -4.97 7.52
N ARG A 620 -25.24 -4.47 6.28
CA ARG A 620 -26.25 -4.88 5.29
C ARG A 620 -26.16 -6.38 4.98
N HIS A 621 -24.98 -6.97 5.08
CA HIS A 621 -24.70 -8.38 4.83
C HIS A 621 -24.82 -9.29 6.07
N LYS A 622 -25.34 -8.75 7.18
CA LYS A 622 -25.51 -9.46 8.47
C LYS A 622 -24.17 -9.95 9.06
N PHE A 623 -23.16 -9.09 9.07
CA PHE A 623 -21.95 -9.30 9.86
C PHE A 623 -22.05 -8.49 11.16
N ALA A 624 -21.61 -9.08 12.28
CA ALA A 624 -21.62 -8.46 13.59
C ALA A 624 -20.20 -8.31 14.16
N PRO A 625 -19.86 -7.17 14.79
CA PRO A 625 -18.54 -6.93 15.36
C PRO A 625 -18.32 -7.75 16.62
N PHE A 626 -17.12 -8.35 16.75
CA PHE A 626 -16.68 -9.02 17.97
C PHE A 626 -15.48 -8.35 18.63
N PHE A 627 -14.66 -7.61 17.89
CA PHE A 627 -13.44 -6.97 18.41
C PHE A 627 -13.28 -5.55 17.85
N ILE A 628 -12.79 -4.63 18.68
CA ILE A 628 -12.27 -3.32 18.28
C ILE A 628 -10.91 -3.15 18.94
N GLY A 629 -9.91 -2.72 18.18
CA GLY A 629 -8.57 -2.45 18.70
C GLY A 629 -8.59 -1.28 19.69
N ASN A 630 -7.76 -1.35 20.73
CA ASN A 630 -7.74 -0.34 21.79
C ASN A 630 -7.17 1.02 21.32
N ALA A 631 -6.33 1.01 20.28
CA ALA A 631 -5.69 2.20 19.72
C ALA A 631 -5.97 2.28 18.22
N PRO A 632 -6.11 3.50 17.67
CA PRO A 632 -6.18 3.69 16.23
C PRO A 632 -4.84 3.28 15.59
N ASN A 633 -4.90 2.72 14.40
CA ASN A 633 -3.71 2.43 13.61
C ASN A 633 -3.01 3.74 13.26
N SER A 634 -1.69 3.82 13.46
CA SER A 634 -0.88 5.01 13.19
C SER A 634 -0.96 5.43 11.71
N LEU A 635 -1.12 4.46 10.81
CA LEU A 635 -1.14 4.69 9.37
C LEU A 635 -2.47 5.22 8.82
N THR A 636 -3.61 4.75 9.36
CA THR A 636 -4.94 5.16 8.88
C THR A 636 -5.64 6.14 9.82
N GLY A 637 -5.17 6.25 11.07
CA GLY A 637 -5.86 7.00 12.13
C GLY A 637 -7.19 6.36 12.58
N GLU A 638 -7.50 5.15 12.11
CA GLU A 638 -8.77 4.47 12.36
C GLU A 638 -8.59 3.26 13.29
N TYR A 639 -9.65 2.93 14.02
CA TYR A 639 -9.69 1.74 14.86
C TYR A 639 -9.97 0.49 14.00
N SER A 640 -9.10 -0.51 14.09
CA SER A 640 -9.35 -1.82 13.48
C SER A 640 -10.51 -2.52 14.20
N CYS A 641 -11.52 -2.93 13.46
CA CYS A 641 -12.64 -3.71 13.98
C CYS A 641 -12.69 -5.08 13.29
N MET A 642 -12.97 -6.16 14.01
CA MET A 642 -13.21 -7.47 13.38
C MET A 642 -14.70 -7.82 13.50
N VAL A 643 -15.29 -8.23 12.38
CA VAL A 643 -16.69 -8.65 12.29
C VAL A 643 -16.79 -10.11 11.88
N LEU A 644 -17.80 -10.82 12.38
CA LEU A 644 -18.04 -12.23 12.13
C LEU A 644 -19.50 -12.43 11.70
N LYS A 645 -19.72 -13.41 10.83
CA LYS A 645 -21.04 -13.92 10.47
C LYS A 645 -21.07 -15.43 10.66
N ALA A 646 -22.05 -15.94 11.37
CA ALA A 646 -22.27 -17.38 11.46
C ALA A 646 -22.88 -17.88 10.14
N LEU A 647 -22.28 -18.91 9.53
CA LEU A 647 -22.88 -19.63 8.41
C LEU A 647 -23.84 -20.69 8.92
N LYS A 648 -24.80 -21.06 8.07
CA LYS A 648 -25.71 -22.18 8.34
C LYS A 648 -25.02 -23.47 7.92
N ASN A 649 -24.53 -24.22 8.90
CA ASN A 649 -24.01 -25.57 8.70
C ASN A 649 -24.80 -26.57 9.54
N ASP A 650 -24.88 -27.81 9.07
CA ASP A 650 -25.52 -28.91 9.78
C ASP A 650 -24.76 -29.33 11.06
N ASP A 651 -23.48 -28.97 11.18
CA ASP A 651 -22.58 -29.39 12.27
C ASP A 651 -22.79 -28.63 13.60
N VAL A 652 -23.45 -27.47 13.58
CA VAL A 652 -23.65 -26.64 14.78
C VAL A 652 -25.14 -26.34 14.96
N GLU A 653 -25.79 -27.09 15.85
CA GLU A 653 -27.17 -26.81 16.27
C GLU A 653 -27.24 -25.40 16.88
N ALA A 654 -27.93 -24.48 16.19
CA ALA A 654 -28.21 -23.16 16.73
C ALA A 654 -29.08 -23.32 17.98
N VAL A 655 -28.54 -22.95 19.15
CA VAL A 655 -29.29 -22.91 20.40
C VAL A 655 -30.26 -21.73 20.34
N GLY A 656 -31.44 -21.96 19.75
CA GLY A 656 -32.53 -20.99 19.63
C GLY A 656 -32.62 -20.26 18.29
N SER A 657 -33.76 -19.59 18.08
CA SER A 657 -34.08 -18.77 16.90
C SER A 657 -33.35 -17.41 16.90
N ASP A 658 -32.07 -17.38 17.28
CA ASP A 658 -31.28 -16.16 17.28
C ASP A 658 -30.77 -15.88 15.86
N GLU A 659 -30.98 -14.65 15.36
CA GLU A 659 -30.56 -14.21 14.02
C GLU A 659 -29.06 -14.41 13.72
N TRP A 660 -28.24 -14.61 14.77
CA TRP A 660 -26.79 -14.70 14.74
C TRP A 660 -26.23 -16.11 15.03
N GLY A 661 -27.10 -17.12 15.14
CA GLY A 661 -26.68 -18.52 15.37
C GLY A 661 -25.81 -18.70 16.62
N PHE A 662 -24.73 -19.47 16.52
CA PHE A 662 -23.80 -19.74 17.63
C PHE A 662 -23.12 -18.47 18.19
N TYR A 663 -23.07 -17.39 17.40
CA TYR A 663 -22.40 -16.14 17.77
C TYR A 663 -23.25 -15.22 18.68
N GLY A 664 -24.56 -15.48 18.81
CA GLY A 664 -25.50 -14.66 19.59
C GLY A 664 -25.05 -14.35 21.04
N PRO A 665 -24.67 -15.35 21.85
CA PRO A 665 -24.20 -15.13 23.23
C PRO A 665 -22.94 -14.25 23.32
N TYR A 666 -21.95 -14.51 22.45
CA TYR A 666 -20.71 -13.73 22.38
C TYR A 666 -20.97 -12.28 21.98
N TYR A 667 -21.92 -12.05 21.08
CA TYR A 667 -22.29 -10.71 20.66
C TYR A 667 -22.91 -9.88 21.80
N ARG A 668 -23.72 -10.49 22.67
CA ARG A 668 -24.29 -9.81 23.85
C ARG A 668 -23.20 -9.42 24.84
N GLU A 669 -22.23 -10.31 25.08
CA GLU A 669 -21.10 -10.04 25.97
C GLU A 669 -20.18 -8.94 25.40
N TYR A 670 -19.91 -8.98 24.10
CA TYR A 670 -19.18 -7.92 23.41
C TYR A 670 -19.85 -6.55 23.60
N ASN A 671 -21.16 -6.49 23.37
CA ASN A 671 -21.96 -5.28 23.52
C ASN A 671 -21.92 -4.70 24.94
N ARG A 672 -21.95 -5.56 25.97
CA ARG A 672 -21.81 -5.14 27.37
C ARG A 672 -20.45 -4.47 27.62
N ARG A 673 -19.37 -5.10 27.18
CA ARG A 673 -18.01 -4.56 27.31
C ARG A 673 -17.80 -3.28 26.52
N LEU A 674 -18.41 -3.18 25.33
CA LEU A 674 -18.28 -2.01 24.48
C LEU A 674 -18.84 -0.75 25.16
N VAL A 675 -19.97 -0.87 25.87
CA VAL A 675 -20.57 0.25 26.64
C VAL A 675 -19.63 0.73 27.74
N GLU A 676 -18.98 -0.19 28.45
CA GLU A 676 -17.99 0.15 29.49
C GLU A 676 -16.76 0.85 28.90
N LEU A 677 -16.30 0.42 27.72
CA LEU A 677 -15.12 0.96 27.05
C LEU A 677 -15.32 2.34 26.39
N PHE A 678 -16.56 2.72 26.07
CA PHE A 678 -16.85 4.06 25.51
C PHE A 678 -16.46 5.19 26.47
N GLY A 679 -16.61 4.98 27.78
CA GLY A 679 -16.28 5.98 28.80
C GLY A 679 -14.77 6.18 29.02
N SER A 680 -13.95 5.19 28.70
CA SER A 680 -12.51 5.17 29.00
C SER A 680 -11.67 5.24 27.72
N THR A 681 -11.49 4.09 27.06
CA THR A 681 -10.54 3.89 25.96
C THR A 681 -10.97 4.62 24.68
N TYR A 682 -12.27 4.68 24.40
CA TYR A 682 -12.81 5.25 23.15
C TYR A 682 -13.28 6.70 23.29
N ARG A 683 -12.82 7.45 24.29
CA ARG A 683 -13.25 8.84 24.53
C ARG A 683 -13.00 9.79 23.34
N LYS A 684 -11.96 9.54 22.55
CA LYS A 684 -11.60 10.34 21.35
C LYS A 684 -12.28 9.83 20.07
N MET A 685 -13.06 8.77 20.15
CA MET A 685 -13.74 8.18 19.00
C MET A 685 -14.83 9.12 18.46
N ASN A 686 -15.03 9.14 17.14
CA ASN A 686 -16.07 9.96 16.53
C ASN A 686 -17.46 9.54 17.05
N TYR A 687 -18.20 10.49 17.62
CA TYR A 687 -19.52 10.26 18.21
C TYR A 687 -20.52 9.64 17.23
N MET A 688 -20.42 9.95 15.94
CA MET A 688 -21.32 9.37 14.92
C MET A 688 -21.08 7.87 14.77
N LEU A 689 -19.84 7.42 14.97
CA LEU A 689 -19.51 6.00 14.96
C LEU A 689 -19.95 5.35 16.27
N ALA A 690 -19.69 5.96 17.42
CA ALA A 690 -20.15 5.45 18.71
C ALA A 690 -21.67 5.23 18.71
N MET A 691 -22.44 6.20 18.20
CA MET A 691 -23.90 6.10 18.04
C MET A 691 -24.33 4.97 17.08
N ARG A 692 -23.55 4.64 16.05
CA ARG A 692 -23.89 3.53 15.13
C ARG A 692 -23.67 2.17 15.77
N PHE A 693 -22.65 2.04 16.62
CA PHE A 693 -22.45 0.88 17.48
C PHE A 693 -23.53 0.82 18.57
N GLU A 694 -23.92 1.96 19.15
CA GLU A 694 -24.94 2.00 20.21
C GLU A 694 -26.37 1.76 19.69
N MET A 695 -26.69 2.20 18.47
CA MET A 695 -27.96 1.86 17.82
C MET A 695 -28.13 0.35 17.58
N LEU A 696 -27.04 -0.44 17.56
CA LEU A 696 -27.15 -1.92 17.58
C LEU A 696 -27.68 -2.44 18.92
N LEU A 697 -27.37 -1.78 20.04
CA LEU A 697 -27.90 -2.18 21.36
C LEU A 697 -29.41 -2.02 21.44
N LYS A 698 -29.96 -0.98 20.78
CA LYS A 698 -31.40 -0.68 20.81
C LYS A 698 -32.25 -1.73 20.08
N ASN A 699 -31.72 -2.36 19.03
CA ASN A 699 -32.46 -3.40 18.30
C ASN A 699 -32.49 -4.75 19.06
N LEU A 700 -31.65 -4.95 20.07
CA LEU A 700 -31.60 -6.16 20.89
C LEU A 700 -32.46 -6.08 22.18
N GLN A 701 -32.98 -4.91 22.54
CA GLN A 701 -33.66 -4.72 23.82
C GLN A 701 -35.18 -4.97 23.75
N GLY A 702 -35.55 -6.25 23.79
CA GLY A 702 -36.82 -6.69 24.37
C GLY A 702 -36.78 -6.91 25.89
N CYS A 703 -35.60 -6.94 26.54
CA CYS A 703 -35.48 -7.50 27.90
C CYS A 703 -34.57 -6.77 28.91
N ILE A 704 -34.13 -5.51 28.70
CA ILE A 704 -33.30 -4.81 29.71
C ILE A 704 -33.89 -3.45 30.07
N SER A 705 -34.11 -3.24 31.37
CA SER A 705 -34.66 -2.05 32.02
C SER A 705 -34.11 -0.73 31.46
N TRP A 706 -35.05 0.13 31.06
CA TRP A 706 -34.86 1.49 30.54
C TRP A 706 -34.06 2.45 31.45
N SER A 707 -33.77 2.07 32.69
CA SER A 707 -33.22 2.98 33.72
C SER A 707 -31.72 3.22 33.59
N ILE A 708 -30.96 2.28 33.01
CA ILE A 708 -29.49 2.36 32.94
C ILE A 708 -29.01 3.18 31.73
N CYS A 709 -29.76 3.12 30.61
CA CYS A 709 -29.45 3.90 29.40
C CYS A 709 -29.62 5.41 29.60
N GLN A 710 -30.56 5.83 30.46
CA GLN A 710 -30.83 7.24 30.72
C GLN A 710 -29.70 7.93 31.52
N PHE A 711 -29.02 7.19 32.39
CA PHE A 711 -27.89 7.70 33.18
C PHE A 711 -26.63 7.92 32.34
N HIS A 712 -26.34 7.04 31.37
CA HIS A 712 -25.19 7.21 30.48
C HIS A 712 -25.42 8.30 29.41
N LEU A 713 -26.64 8.46 28.90
CA LEU A 713 -26.99 9.57 28.01
C LEU A 713 -26.81 10.95 28.69
N HIS A 714 -26.99 11.01 30.02
CA HIS A 714 -26.82 12.25 30.78
C HIS A 714 -25.34 12.62 30.97
N MET A 715 -24.47 11.64 31.25
CA MET A 715 -23.03 11.91 31.37
C MET A 715 -22.35 12.32 30.05
N ILE A 716 -22.84 11.84 28.90
CA ILE A 716 -22.33 12.26 27.58
C ILE A 716 -22.82 13.67 27.22
N ARG A 717 -24.02 14.08 27.69
CA ARG A 717 -24.55 15.44 27.50
C ARG A 717 -23.93 16.50 28.41
N LEU A 718 -23.49 16.14 29.61
CA LEU A 718 -23.00 17.10 30.62
C LEU A 718 -21.77 17.94 30.20
N PRO A 719 -20.74 17.44 29.48
CA PRO A 719 -19.66 18.31 28.99
C PRO A 719 -20.08 19.15 27.76
N PHE A 720 -21.20 18.84 27.09
CA PHE A 720 -21.62 19.52 25.87
C PHE A 720 -22.72 20.59 26.07
N CYS A 721 -23.58 20.45 27.09
CA CYS A 721 -24.49 21.53 27.46
C CYS A 721 -23.73 22.77 27.96
N PHE A 722 -22.57 22.61 28.58
CA PHE A 722 -21.70 23.75 28.95
C PHE A 722 -21.02 24.40 27.73
N ALA A 723 -20.66 23.63 26.70
CA ALA A 723 -20.02 24.16 25.49
C ALA A 723 -21.00 24.94 24.59
N MET A 724 -22.24 24.47 24.43
CA MET A 724 -23.27 25.20 23.68
C MET A 724 -23.82 26.43 24.44
N ALA A 725 -23.81 26.42 25.77
CA ALA A 725 -24.23 27.58 26.57
C ALA A 725 -23.20 28.72 26.58
N CYS A 726 -21.91 28.42 26.40
CA CYS A 726 -20.86 29.45 26.30
C CYS A 726 -20.75 30.09 24.91
N SER A 727 -21.17 29.42 23.82
CA SER A 727 -21.06 30.00 22.47
C SER A 727 -22.25 30.87 22.04
N THR A 728 -23.27 31.03 22.90
CA THR A 728 -24.52 31.76 22.59
C THR A 728 -24.72 33.02 23.44
N ARG A 729 -23.72 33.46 24.21
CA ARG A 729 -23.83 34.63 25.12
C ARG A 729 -22.95 35.84 24.80
N THR A 730 -22.38 35.94 23.60
CA THR A 730 -21.59 37.12 23.15
C THR A 730 -22.15 37.81 21.91
N SER A 731 -23.45 37.73 21.65
CA SER A 731 -24.10 38.51 20.59
C SER A 731 -25.44 39.15 21.00
N LEU A 732 -25.54 39.65 22.24
CA LEU A 732 -26.65 40.51 22.68
C LEU A 732 -26.23 41.29 23.94
N LYS A 733 -25.39 42.30 23.74
CA LYS A 733 -25.47 43.65 24.32
C LYS A 733 -24.35 44.52 23.78
#